data_AF-B2IU30-F1
#
_entry.id   AF-B2IU30-F1
#
_cell.length_a   1.000
_cell.length_b   1.000
_cell.length_c   1.000
_cell.angle_alpha   90.00
_cell.angle_beta   90.00
_cell.angle_gamma   90.00
#
_symmetry.space_group_name_H-M   'P 1'
#
loop_
_entity.id
_entity.type
_entity.pdbx_description
1 polymer ?
#
loop_
_entity_poly.entity_id
_entity_poly.type
_entity_poly.pdbx_seq_one_letter_code
_entity_poly.pdbx_strand_id
1 'polypeptide(L)'
;MFFTKDRNSINENSGIKASFLPSKKSNIFDNQNTDSSFSLSGVNSFISSDRSSYTSTEIDPSGVKNNYAKKSSHNGNATQAIAAAIQPDLIARSVSTPSSAAAGSTIQLSYEIENQGNASAGYSYTKFYLSQDLSLGSEDIFLGDDYVDNILSGYYRSESTTLTIGNSVAAGSYYLVYQADGYNYVAESNENNNAVADVINITKPDLIVQNTSNPSSAAVGSSIQLNYQIKNQGNASAVASNTKFYLSQDLNIGNEDVYLGYDYVSGIAAGSYSSESTTLSLGSNITAGNYYLAYIADGDGNVAESNETNNGIAGVITITPTQKSDLIVQNTSAPSTASVGSTIQLSYQVKNQGVGGAVATTTKFYISKDNAFSNDDVLLGSDGVNAIAAGATSSETASLIVNNAIATGNYYLLYQADGAGSAVESNETNNFASKAIAITQADLIIQNAIAPTTTAVGSTIQLSYQVKNQGVGGAVATTTKFYLSKDNAFSNDDVLLGSDGVNAIAAGATSSETASLIINNAIAAGNYYLLYKADANGNIGESNETNNIVSKAIAINGSQPDLIVQNPSAPASANIATSIPLSYQVKNQGNGKATFSSTYFYLSKDGNFSNDDIYLGSDLINNFNDLAPSAVSSESTSLYIPSTITTGNYYLLYKAQGTTSSLKESNENNNVVAKAIAITAPDLVIQNATSASSAAIGTTLLVNYQLKNQGTGSTGGSKTSFYLSRDTAFGDDDISLGTEIEGSSTLAPSAVTSRSTSITLAPTISAGKYYLIFKADGPGNIVESNEGNNGVYINTPITLNPVNGGGFNSTTGYGLINAAAAVAKALGQSTFADVTDLGGDNWAADAIKAPEVWAKGYTGQGTIVAVIDSGVDYNHSDLSANIWKNTKEIAGNGKDDDSNGYIDDVNGWNFVGNNNNPLDDNGHGTHVAGTIAAVKNNFGVTGIAYNAKIMPVKVLNSGGQGTSSAIANGIRYAVDNGANVINLSLGSSSPNSDEKSAIQYAASKGAIVVSAAGNEGENGAVSPYYPAQYATDWGLAVGAVYYNHVLTSFSNPPGKTPLAYVTAPGAYFEGDLDLVAEDGHQLIGIHSTLPGNKYGFEDGTSMAAPHVAGVIALMLSAKKGLTDAQVRQIVTTTAANSLA
;
A
#
# COMPACT_ATOMS: atom_id res chain seq x y z
N MET A 1 13.51 22.14 8.08
CA MET A 1 14.95 22.13 7.77
C MET A 1 15.11 22.22 6.27
N PHE A 2 15.83 23.25 5.83
CA PHE A 2 16.28 23.49 4.46
C PHE A 2 17.72 22.97 4.28
N PHE A 3 18.16 22.97 3.00
CA PHE A 3 19.54 22.86 2.46
C PHE A 3 20.05 21.44 2.19
N THR A 4 20.62 21.06 1.03
CA THR A 4 20.86 21.67 -0.30
C THR A 4 21.49 20.59 -1.19
N LYS A 5 21.22 20.59 -2.50
CA LYS A 5 22.31 20.43 -3.49
C LYS A 5 21.94 20.97 -4.86
N ASP A 6 22.59 22.07 -5.21
CA ASP A 6 22.68 22.64 -6.56
C ASP A 6 23.32 21.67 -7.56
N ARG A 7 22.80 21.68 -8.79
CA ARG A 7 23.65 21.68 -10.01
C ARG A 7 23.02 22.57 -11.07
N ASN A 8 23.82 23.49 -11.56
CA ASN A 8 23.51 24.41 -12.65
C ASN A 8 24.49 24.19 -13.80
N SER A 9 24.00 24.45 -15.03
CA SER A 9 24.75 24.86 -16.24
C SER A 9 25.33 23.70 -17.13
N ILE A 10 25.23 23.63 -18.48
CA ILE A 10 25.08 24.62 -19.59
C ILE A 10 24.60 23.96 -20.93
N ASN A 11 23.83 24.72 -21.74
CA ASN A 11 23.54 24.71 -23.22
C ASN A 11 22.60 23.63 -23.84
N GLU A 12 21.66 23.90 -24.78
CA GLU A 12 21.48 25.03 -25.71
C GLU A 12 20.03 25.14 -26.29
N ASN A 13 19.53 26.38 -26.43
CA ASN A 13 18.63 27.00 -27.42
C ASN A 13 17.39 26.29 -28.06
N SER A 14 16.20 26.84 -27.78
CA SER A 14 15.33 27.63 -28.71
C SER A 14 13.97 27.88 -28.00
N GLY A 15 13.62 29.09 -27.54
CA GLY A 15 13.11 30.22 -28.32
C GLY A 15 11.72 29.89 -28.90
N ILE A 16 10.59 30.31 -28.31
CA ILE A 16 9.95 31.60 -28.59
C ILE A 16 8.90 31.97 -27.50
N LYS A 17 9.06 33.22 -27.02
CA LYS A 17 8.15 34.17 -26.32
C LYS A 17 6.67 34.04 -26.74
N ALA A 18 5.64 34.18 -25.88
CA ALA A 18 5.17 35.33 -25.10
C ALA A 18 3.71 34.97 -24.71
N SER A 19 3.03 35.41 -23.64
CA SER A 19 3.25 36.47 -22.66
C SER A 19 2.04 36.55 -21.69
N PHE A 20 2.29 37.13 -20.51
CA PHE A 20 1.35 37.82 -19.59
C PHE A 20 0.35 37.03 -18.70
N LEU A 21 0.84 36.78 -17.47
CA LEU A 21 0.22 36.98 -16.14
C LEU A 21 -0.54 38.34 -15.99
N PRO A 22 -1.21 38.69 -14.85
CA PRO A 22 -1.87 37.91 -13.78
C PRO A 22 -3.17 38.55 -13.20
N SER A 23 -3.77 37.87 -12.21
CA SER A 23 -4.23 38.42 -10.90
C SER A 23 -5.71 38.75 -10.62
N LYS A 24 -6.12 38.22 -9.45
CA LYS A 24 -6.88 38.83 -8.32
C LYS A 24 -8.42 38.92 -8.35
N LYS A 25 -9.00 38.15 -7.42
CA LYS A 25 -9.97 38.50 -6.33
C LYS A 25 -10.89 39.73 -6.55
N SER A 26 -12.21 39.53 -6.44
CA SER A 26 -12.98 39.79 -5.20
C SER A 26 -14.49 39.50 -5.35
N ASN A 27 -15.07 38.94 -4.28
CA ASN A 27 -16.45 38.94 -3.76
C ASN A 27 -17.58 39.69 -4.53
N ILE A 28 -18.79 39.10 -4.57
CA ILE A 28 -20.00 39.45 -3.79
C ILE A 28 -21.23 38.71 -4.37
N PHE A 29 -22.07 38.18 -3.47
CA PHE A 29 -23.47 37.70 -3.57
C PHE A 29 -24.24 37.90 -4.89
N ASP A 30 -24.91 36.86 -5.39
CA ASP A 30 -26.37 36.67 -5.24
C ASP A 30 -26.83 35.30 -5.78
N ASN A 31 -27.97 34.89 -5.25
CA ASN A 31 -28.88 33.79 -5.48
C ASN A 31 -29.14 33.38 -6.95
N GLN A 32 -29.51 32.11 -7.14
CA GLN A 32 -30.57 31.57 -8.03
C GLN A 32 -30.18 30.21 -8.64
N ASN A 33 -30.95 29.19 -8.25
CA ASN A 33 -31.21 27.97 -9.01
C ASN A 33 -31.86 28.30 -10.36
N THR A 34 -31.46 27.62 -11.43
CA THR A 34 -32.38 27.02 -12.42
C THR A 34 -31.66 25.97 -13.27
N ASP A 35 -32.24 24.76 -13.25
CA ASP A 35 -32.37 23.74 -14.30
C ASP A 35 -31.19 23.36 -15.20
N SER A 36 -30.79 22.09 -15.07
CA SER A 36 -30.15 21.31 -16.12
C SER A 36 -31.17 20.41 -16.82
N SER A 37 -31.43 20.75 -18.08
CA SER A 37 -32.08 19.94 -19.11
C SER A 37 -31.19 18.82 -19.68
N PHE A 38 -31.84 17.97 -20.50
CA PHE A 38 -31.35 17.01 -21.52
C PHE A 38 -31.36 15.53 -21.13
N SER A 39 -31.83 14.58 -21.94
CA SER A 39 -32.65 14.53 -23.17
C SER A 39 -32.75 13.07 -23.58
N LEU A 40 -33.83 12.63 -24.27
CA LEU A 40 -33.65 11.91 -25.54
C LEU A 40 -34.95 11.90 -26.37
N SER A 41 -34.76 12.11 -27.67
CA SER A 41 -35.75 12.27 -28.73
C SER A 41 -36.11 10.97 -29.45
N GLY A 42 -37.34 10.86 -29.96
CA GLY A 42 -37.73 9.92 -31.02
C GLY A 42 -39.19 10.14 -31.44
N VAL A 43 -39.42 10.38 -32.74
CA VAL A 43 -40.57 11.13 -33.31
C VAL A 43 -41.47 10.24 -34.21
N ASN A 44 -42.71 10.74 -34.44
CA ASN A 44 -43.79 10.37 -35.41
C ASN A 44 -44.84 9.32 -34.99
N SER A 45 -46.15 9.49 -35.19
CA SER A 45 -46.98 10.61 -35.68
C SER A 45 -48.49 10.26 -35.64
N PHE A 46 -49.34 11.23 -35.25
CA PHE A 46 -50.77 11.48 -35.57
C PHE A 46 -51.86 10.39 -35.42
N ILE A 47 -52.88 10.63 -34.56
CA ILE A 47 -54.23 11.16 -34.88
C ILE A 47 -55.13 11.13 -33.59
N SER A 48 -55.77 12.28 -33.30
CA SER A 48 -57.02 12.60 -32.56
C SER A 48 -57.61 11.61 -31.53
N SER A 49 -58.21 12.00 -30.40
CA SER A 49 -58.70 13.29 -29.87
C SER A 49 -59.24 13.05 -28.45
N ASP A 50 -59.05 14.06 -27.60
CA ASP A 50 -59.89 14.49 -26.48
C ASP A 50 -60.36 13.50 -25.39
N ARG A 51 -59.80 13.68 -24.19
CA ARG A 51 -60.62 13.88 -22.99
C ARG A 51 -60.13 15.09 -22.22
N SER A 52 -61.01 16.08 -22.14
CA SER A 52 -60.86 17.36 -21.48
C SER A 52 -61.11 17.27 -19.97
N SER A 53 -60.27 18.03 -19.25
CA SER A 53 -60.57 18.87 -18.08
C SER A 53 -61.04 18.23 -16.77
N TYR A 54 -60.11 18.22 -15.81
CA TYR A 54 -60.36 18.58 -14.42
C TYR A 54 -61.02 19.97 -14.31
N THR A 55 -61.84 20.20 -13.29
CA THR A 55 -61.44 20.96 -12.07
C THR A 55 -62.68 21.37 -11.27
N SER A 56 -62.62 21.26 -9.95
CA SER A 56 -63.24 22.25 -9.07
C SER A 56 -62.44 22.36 -7.76
N THR A 57 -61.76 23.48 -7.59
CA THR A 57 -61.44 24.07 -6.30
C THR A 57 -62.57 25.00 -5.89
N GLU A 58 -62.92 24.88 -4.61
CA GLU A 58 -63.24 25.92 -3.62
C GLU A 58 -64.05 27.19 -3.94
N ILE A 59 -64.85 27.47 -2.92
CA ILE A 59 -65.71 28.61 -2.60
C ILE A 59 -64.86 29.86 -2.30
N ASP A 60 -65.33 31.06 -2.68
CA ASP A 60 -65.76 32.17 -1.79
C ASP A 60 -66.09 33.45 -2.61
N PRO A 61 -66.52 34.61 -2.04
CA PRO A 61 -67.89 35.10 -2.16
C PRO A 61 -67.98 36.52 -2.77
N SER A 62 -69.20 37.01 -2.97
CA SER A 62 -69.66 38.38 -2.60
C SER A 62 -70.95 38.76 -3.34
N GLY A 63 -71.81 39.55 -2.67
CA GLY A 63 -72.59 40.56 -3.39
C GLY A 63 -74.13 40.50 -3.35
N VAL A 64 -74.72 40.98 -2.25
CA VAL A 64 -75.76 42.05 -2.21
C VAL A 64 -77.14 41.84 -2.91
N LYS A 65 -78.18 41.78 -2.06
CA LYS A 65 -79.55 42.40 -2.11
C LYS A 65 -80.38 42.24 -3.40
N ASN A 66 -81.70 41.95 -3.39
CA ASN A 66 -82.77 42.57 -2.62
C ASN A 66 -84.13 41.85 -2.88
N ASN A 67 -84.93 41.71 -1.82
CA ASN A 67 -86.36 42.03 -1.71
C ASN A 67 -87.52 41.18 -2.30
N TYR A 68 -88.46 40.94 -1.35
CA TYR A 68 -89.94 40.96 -1.37
C TYR A 68 -90.79 39.68 -1.57
N ALA A 69 -91.37 39.29 -0.42
CA ALA A 69 -92.81 39.16 -0.14
C ALA A 69 -93.59 37.83 -0.36
N LYS A 70 -93.81 37.17 0.79
CA LYS A 70 -95.10 36.83 1.45
C LYS A 70 -96.03 35.73 0.90
N LYS A 71 -96.45 34.91 1.89
CA LYS A 71 -97.73 34.17 2.10
C LYS A 71 -97.91 32.90 1.26
N SER A 72 -98.62 31.86 1.70
CA SER A 72 -99.05 31.29 3.00
C SER A 72 -99.88 30.04 2.65
N SER A 73 -100.04 29.13 3.61
CA SER A 73 -101.22 28.26 3.87
C SER A 73 -101.53 27.01 3.02
N HIS A 74 -101.45 25.87 3.72
CA HIS A 74 -102.50 24.84 3.99
C HIS A 74 -103.01 23.86 2.92
N ASN A 75 -102.95 22.58 3.33
CA ASN A 75 -103.89 21.43 3.21
C ASN A 75 -104.43 20.94 1.85
N GLY A 76 -104.33 19.61 1.66
CA GLY A 76 -105.51 18.78 1.31
C GLY A 76 -105.37 17.73 0.20
N ASN A 77 -105.35 16.45 0.61
CA ASN A 77 -106.06 15.26 0.06
C ASN A 77 -105.78 14.65 -1.34
N ALA A 78 -105.40 13.35 -1.27
CA ALA A 78 -106.11 12.15 -1.76
C ALA A 78 -105.70 11.43 -3.09
N THR A 79 -105.19 10.20 -2.89
CA THR A 79 -105.46 8.89 -3.56
C THR A 79 -105.20 8.66 -5.05
N GLN A 80 -104.28 7.71 -5.37
CA GLN A 80 -104.54 6.56 -6.25
C GLN A 80 -103.43 5.49 -6.13
N ALA A 81 -103.81 4.21 -5.97
CA ALA A 81 -102.89 3.08 -6.00
C ALA A 81 -102.55 2.70 -7.44
N ILE A 82 -101.25 2.59 -7.74
CA ILE A 82 -100.67 2.05 -8.99
C ILE A 82 -99.87 0.79 -8.61
N ALA A 83 -99.95 -0.25 -9.45
CA ALA A 83 -99.26 -1.53 -9.29
C ALA A 83 -97.77 -1.36 -8.92
N ALA A 84 -97.30 -2.13 -7.94
CA ALA A 84 -95.90 -2.14 -7.53
C ALA A 84 -95.01 -2.51 -8.72
N ALA A 85 -94.05 -1.65 -9.04
CA ALA A 85 -93.07 -1.87 -10.08
C ALA A 85 -92.21 -3.10 -9.75
N ILE A 86 -91.92 -3.93 -10.76
CA ILE A 86 -90.99 -5.06 -10.64
C ILE A 86 -89.58 -4.47 -10.69
N GLN A 87 -88.90 -4.36 -9.56
CA GLN A 87 -87.57 -3.77 -9.47
C GLN A 87 -86.64 -4.68 -8.62
N PRO A 88 -85.32 -4.67 -8.88
CA PRO A 88 -84.31 -5.23 -7.98
C PRO A 88 -84.31 -4.50 -6.62
N ASP A 89 -83.69 -5.10 -5.61
CA ASP A 89 -83.50 -4.51 -4.27
C ASP A 89 -82.16 -5.01 -3.73
N LEU A 90 -81.11 -4.21 -3.88
CA LEU A 90 -79.72 -4.50 -3.55
C LEU A 90 -79.39 -4.09 -2.11
N ILE A 91 -79.11 -5.07 -1.28
CA ILE A 91 -78.72 -4.89 0.12
C ILE A 91 -77.37 -5.54 0.38
N ALA A 92 -76.46 -4.81 1.00
CA ALA A 92 -75.24 -5.39 1.53
C ALA A 92 -75.52 -6.22 2.80
N ARG A 93 -75.03 -7.47 2.86
CA ARG A 93 -75.13 -8.37 4.02
C ARG A 93 -73.83 -9.12 4.28
N SER A 94 -73.70 -9.74 5.45
CA SER A 94 -72.56 -10.60 5.84
C SER A 94 -71.19 -9.98 5.56
N VAL A 95 -70.88 -8.88 6.24
CA VAL A 95 -69.58 -8.21 6.19
C VAL A 95 -68.60 -8.81 7.21
N SER A 96 -67.32 -8.90 6.85
CA SER A 96 -66.22 -9.26 7.75
C SER A 96 -65.20 -8.13 7.75
N THR A 97 -65.31 -7.26 8.76
CA THR A 97 -64.35 -6.17 9.02
C THR A 97 -63.34 -6.53 10.10
N PRO A 98 -62.07 -6.09 9.96
CA PRO A 98 -61.17 -6.01 11.10
C PRO A 98 -61.78 -5.10 12.19
N SER A 99 -61.72 -5.54 13.44
CA SER A 99 -62.21 -4.75 14.59
C SER A 99 -61.33 -3.52 14.90
N SER A 100 -60.12 -3.46 14.34
CA SER A 100 -59.22 -2.32 14.45
C SER A 100 -58.25 -2.24 13.27
N ALA A 101 -57.79 -1.03 12.95
CA ALA A 101 -56.74 -0.77 11.97
C ALA A 101 -55.88 0.41 12.40
N ALA A 102 -54.59 0.40 12.09
CA ALA A 102 -53.76 1.58 12.30
C ALA A 102 -54.03 2.61 11.19
N ALA A 103 -54.04 3.90 11.52
CA ALA A 103 -54.03 4.94 10.49
C ALA A 103 -52.79 4.75 9.60
N GLY A 104 -52.96 4.82 8.28
CA GLY A 104 -51.92 4.50 7.31
C GLY A 104 -51.81 3.05 6.87
N SER A 105 -52.54 2.13 7.53
CA SER A 105 -52.51 0.71 7.18
C SER A 105 -53.54 0.35 6.10
N THR A 106 -53.26 -0.73 5.38
CA THR A 106 -54.22 -1.38 4.47
C THR A 106 -54.96 -2.49 5.19
N ILE A 107 -56.29 -2.45 5.13
CA ILE A 107 -57.19 -3.48 5.66
C ILE A 107 -57.71 -4.35 4.52
N GLN A 108 -57.96 -5.63 4.83
CA GLN A 108 -58.64 -6.56 3.94
C GLN A 108 -60.03 -6.87 4.51
N LEU A 109 -61.03 -6.92 3.64
CA LEU A 109 -62.42 -7.17 4.02
C LEU A 109 -63.12 -8.08 3.01
N SER A 110 -64.21 -8.72 3.45
CA SER A 110 -65.12 -9.49 2.59
C SER A 110 -66.56 -9.12 2.90
N TYR A 111 -67.44 -9.12 1.90
CA TYR A 111 -68.84 -8.70 2.01
C TYR A 111 -69.72 -9.42 1.00
N GLU A 112 -71.05 -9.41 1.20
CA GLU A 112 -72.01 -9.98 0.26
C GLU A 112 -73.06 -8.97 -0.18
N ILE A 113 -73.50 -9.01 -1.44
CA ILE A 113 -74.64 -8.23 -1.94
C ILE A 113 -75.82 -9.16 -2.26
N GLU A 114 -76.89 -8.96 -1.48
CA GLU A 114 -78.30 -9.32 -1.63
C GLU A 114 -79.05 -8.69 -2.79
N ASN A 115 -79.57 -9.42 -3.79
CA ASN A 115 -80.76 -8.93 -4.49
C ASN A 115 -82.07 -9.53 -3.94
N GLN A 116 -82.77 -8.81 -3.05
CA GLN A 116 -84.05 -9.21 -2.45
C GLN A 116 -85.27 -8.85 -3.30
N GLY A 117 -85.07 -8.08 -4.38
CA GLY A 117 -86.12 -7.60 -5.25
C GLY A 117 -86.64 -8.70 -6.17
N ASN A 118 -87.74 -8.42 -6.86
CA ASN A 118 -88.40 -9.39 -7.73
C ASN A 118 -87.93 -9.31 -9.20
N ALA A 119 -86.81 -8.63 -9.48
CA ALA A 119 -86.16 -8.54 -10.79
C ALA A 119 -84.63 -8.69 -10.68
N SER A 120 -83.95 -9.07 -11.76
CA SER A 120 -82.48 -9.16 -11.80
C SER A 120 -81.86 -7.77 -11.78
N ALA A 121 -80.84 -7.56 -10.94
CA ALA A 121 -80.00 -6.38 -10.97
C ALA A 121 -78.90 -6.52 -12.03
N GLY A 122 -78.58 -5.42 -12.72
CA GLY A 122 -77.39 -5.31 -13.57
C GLY A 122 -76.10 -5.25 -12.73
N TYR A 123 -74.98 -4.89 -13.36
CA TYR A 123 -73.76 -4.59 -12.60
C TYR A 123 -73.94 -3.30 -11.78
N SER A 124 -73.25 -3.22 -10.65
CA SER A 124 -73.20 -2.04 -9.77
C SER A 124 -71.82 -1.93 -9.12
N TYR A 125 -71.62 -0.96 -8.24
CA TYR A 125 -70.40 -0.84 -7.44
C TYR A 125 -70.77 -0.67 -5.98
N THR A 126 -70.00 -1.33 -5.09
CA THR A 126 -70.09 -1.08 -3.66
C THR A 126 -69.07 0.00 -3.29
N LYS A 127 -69.53 1.08 -2.68
CA LYS A 127 -68.65 2.13 -2.14
C LYS A 127 -68.39 1.90 -0.66
N PHE A 128 -67.16 2.17 -0.24
CA PHE A 128 -66.73 2.04 1.14
C PHE A 128 -66.38 3.41 1.71
N TYR A 129 -66.94 3.70 2.88
CA TYR A 129 -66.69 4.94 3.60
C TYR A 129 -66.33 4.65 5.05
N LEU A 130 -65.44 5.46 5.60
CA LEU A 130 -65.24 5.54 7.03
C LEU A 130 -66.06 6.71 7.58
N SER A 131 -67.07 6.40 8.38
CA SER A 131 -67.99 7.37 8.98
C SER A 131 -67.86 7.42 10.49
N GLN A 132 -68.20 8.55 11.09
CA GLN A 132 -68.30 8.68 12.55
C GLN A 132 -69.66 8.27 13.10
N ASP A 133 -70.66 8.11 12.23
CA ASP A 133 -71.98 7.63 12.60
C ASP A 133 -72.53 6.64 11.54
N LEU A 134 -73.83 6.31 11.62
CA LEU A 134 -74.47 5.34 10.73
C LEU A 134 -75.08 5.96 9.47
N SER A 135 -74.94 7.27 9.28
CA SER A 135 -75.55 8.04 8.19
C SER A 135 -74.48 8.56 7.23
N LEU A 136 -74.59 8.22 5.96
CA LEU A 136 -73.65 8.72 4.96
C LEU A 136 -73.90 10.21 4.64
N GLY A 137 -72.91 11.05 4.92
CA GLY A 137 -72.88 12.48 4.67
C GLY A 137 -71.63 12.93 3.90
N SER A 138 -71.50 14.23 3.67
CA SER A 138 -70.34 14.81 2.96
C SER A 138 -69.03 14.77 3.74
N GLU A 139 -69.10 14.54 5.05
CA GLU A 139 -67.95 14.52 5.96
C GLU A 139 -67.31 13.13 6.09
N ASP A 140 -67.92 12.10 5.50
CA ASP A 140 -67.41 10.73 5.58
C ASP A 140 -66.25 10.51 4.61
N ILE A 141 -65.30 9.71 5.05
CA ILE A 141 -64.05 9.51 4.32
C ILE A 141 -64.25 8.37 3.32
N PHE A 142 -64.34 8.71 2.04
CA PHE A 142 -64.38 7.70 0.97
C PHE A 142 -63.05 6.92 0.91
N LEU A 143 -63.13 5.61 1.08
CA LEU A 143 -61.97 4.71 1.09
C LEU A 143 -61.75 4.01 -0.25
N GLY A 144 -62.77 3.93 -1.10
CA GLY A 144 -62.72 3.30 -2.41
C GLY A 144 -64.05 2.67 -2.83
N ASP A 145 -64.07 2.07 -4.01
CA ASP A 145 -65.21 1.30 -4.53
C ASP A 145 -64.75 -0.03 -5.14
N ASP A 146 -65.68 -0.98 -5.22
CA ASP A 146 -65.44 -2.32 -5.75
C ASP A 146 -66.60 -2.74 -6.67
N TYR A 147 -66.25 -3.39 -7.78
CA TYR A 147 -67.19 -3.72 -8.85
C TYR A 147 -67.98 -4.99 -8.51
N VAL A 148 -69.31 -4.90 -8.59
CA VAL A 148 -70.20 -6.05 -8.36
C VAL A 148 -70.96 -6.37 -9.64
N ASP A 149 -70.75 -7.58 -10.15
CA ASP A 149 -71.36 -8.05 -11.39
C ASP A 149 -72.81 -8.54 -11.17
N ASN A 150 -73.57 -8.80 -12.24
CA ASN A 150 -75.03 -8.95 -12.19
C ASN A 150 -75.54 -9.97 -11.14
N ILE A 151 -76.68 -9.67 -10.49
CA ILE A 151 -77.27 -10.50 -9.42
C ILE A 151 -78.75 -10.82 -9.73
N LEU A 152 -79.06 -12.11 -9.85
CA LEU A 152 -80.44 -12.58 -10.07
C LEU A 152 -81.32 -12.33 -8.83
N SER A 153 -82.63 -12.18 -9.04
CA SER A 153 -83.61 -12.04 -7.95
C SER A 153 -83.52 -13.22 -6.97
N GLY A 154 -83.40 -12.91 -5.68
CA GLY A 154 -83.26 -13.88 -4.58
C GLY A 154 -81.85 -14.47 -4.39
N TYR A 155 -80.84 -14.00 -5.14
CA TYR A 155 -79.47 -14.50 -5.07
C TYR A 155 -78.47 -13.50 -4.44
N TYR A 156 -77.40 -14.12 -3.96
CA TYR A 156 -76.10 -13.64 -3.47
C TYR A 156 -74.97 -13.32 -4.44
N ARG A 157 -74.10 -12.34 -4.18
CA ARG A 157 -72.66 -12.45 -4.53
C ARG A 157 -71.78 -12.15 -3.33
N SER A 158 -70.70 -12.89 -3.16
CA SER A 158 -69.69 -12.66 -2.12
C SER A 158 -68.44 -12.09 -2.78
N GLU A 159 -67.93 -10.98 -2.25
CA GLU A 159 -66.81 -10.21 -2.80
C GLU A 159 -65.77 -9.93 -1.70
N SER A 160 -64.55 -9.57 -2.10
CA SER A 160 -63.47 -9.19 -1.16
C SER A 160 -62.56 -8.15 -1.78
N THR A 161 -62.19 -7.14 -0.99
CA THR A 161 -61.31 -6.05 -1.44
C THR A 161 -60.36 -5.61 -0.32
N THR A 162 -59.39 -4.76 -0.66
CA THR A 162 -58.47 -4.13 0.28
C THR A 162 -58.62 -2.61 0.22
N LEU A 163 -58.67 -1.96 1.37
CA LEU A 163 -58.82 -0.52 1.50
C LEU A 163 -57.69 0.05 2.35
N THR A 164 -57.20 1.24 2.05
CA THR A 164 -56.18 1.93 2.86
C THR A 164 -56.82 2.98 3.74
N ILE A 165 -56.54 2.93 5.04
CA ILE A 165 -56.92 4.00 5.97
C ILE A 165 -55.87 5.10 5.85
N GLY A 166 -56.27 6.33 5.53
CA GLY A 166 -55.34 7.45 5.39
C GLY A 166 -54.59 7.78 6.70
N ASN A 167 -53.34 8.26 6.59
CA ASN A 167 -52.53 8.70 7.75
C ASN A 167 -53.18 9.85 8.54
N SER A 168 -53.98 10.69 7.86
CA SER A 168 -54.67 11.84 8.45
C SER A 168 -55.91 11.47 9.26
N VAL A 169 -56.40 10.22 9.17
CA VAL A 169 -57.58 9.78 9.91
C VAL A 169 -57.28 9.81 11.41
N ALA A 170 -58.09 10.53 12.18
CA ALA A 170 -57.91 10.62 13.64
C ALA A 170 -58.15 9.25 14.30
N ALA A 171 -57.44 8.93 15.37
CA ALA A 171 -57.70 7.72 16.14
C ALA A 171 -59.09 7.78 16.80
N GLY A 172 -59.79 6.66 16.86
CA GLY A 172 -61.15 6.60 17.41
C GLY A 172 -61.98 5.45 16.84
N SER A 173 -63.21 5.31 17.33
CA SER A 173 -64.19 4.36 16.79
C SER A 173 -64.91 4.96 15.61
N TYR A 174 -64.94 4.24 14.50
CA TYR A 174 -65.64 4.60 13.26
C TYR A 174 -66.55 3.46 12.83
N TYR A 175 -67.46 3.78 11.92
CA TYR A 175 -68.28 2.85 11.17
C TYR A 175 -67.70 2.72 9.76
N LEU A 176 -67.28 1.51 9.38
CA LEU A 176 -66.94 1.19 8.00
C LEU A 176 -68.25 0.85 7.27
N VAL A 177 -68.72 1.79 6.46
CA VAL A 177 -70.00 1.71 5.75
C VAL A 177 -69.79 1.14 4.36
N TYR A 178 -70.61 0.15 4.03
CA TYR A 178 -70.68 -0.54 2.74
C TYR A 178 -71.96 -0.12 2.06
N GLN A 179 -71.87 0.65 0.99
CA GLN A 179 -73.03 1.10 0.23
C GLN A 179 -73.12 0.32 -1.08
N ALA A 180 -74.05 -0.63 -1.14
CA ALA A 180 -74.42 -1.33 -2.37
C ALA A 180 -74.95 -0.33 -3.41
N ASP A 181 -74.62 -0.55 -4.67
CA ASP A 181 -74.95 0.37 -5.77
C ASP A 181 -74.64 1.85 -5.46
N GLY A 182 -73.46 2.15 -4.92
CA GLY A 182 -73.08 3.49 -4.47
C GLY A 182 -72.99 4.57 -5.57
N TYR A 183 -73.23 4.22 -6.84
CA TYR A 183 -73.40 5.16 -7.95
C TYR A 183 -74.84 5.23 -8.49
N ASN A 184 -75.79 4.51 -7.85
CA ASN A 184 -77.21 4.42 -8.22
C ASN A 184 -77.40 4.00 -9.70
N TYR A 185 -76.68 2.97 -10.15
CA TYR A 185 -76.76 2.46 -11.52
C TYR A 185 -77.94 1.52 -11.75
N VAL A 186 -78.46 0.91 -10.67
CA VAL A 186 -79.62 0.05 -10.67
C VAL A 186 -80.76 0.83 -10.00
N ALA A 187 -81.92 0.93 -10.64
CA ALA A 187 -83.10 1.52 -10.00
C ALA A 187 -83.82 0.45 -9.18
N GLU A 188 -84.00 0.71 -7.89
CA GLU A 188 -84.38 -0.31 -6.91
C GLU A 188 -85.75 -0.06 -6.28
N SER A 189 -86.42 -1.14 -5.85
CA SER A 189 -87.71 -1.04 -5.16
C SER A 189 -87.60 -0.33 -3.81
N ASN A 190 -86.41 -0.30 -3.23
CA ASN A 190 -86.10 0.45 -2.02
C ASN A 190 -84.64 0.94 -2.11
N GLU A 191 -84.47 2.25 -2.22
CA GLU A 191 -83.14 2.88 -2.33
C GLU A 191 -82.53 3.19 -0.95
N ASN A 192 -83.24 2.88 0.14
CA ASN A 192 -82.87 3.31 1.50
C ASN A 192 -82.27 2.20 2.37
N ASN A 193 -82.09 0.99 1.84
CA ASN A 193 -81.54 -0.18 2.55
C ASN A 193 -80.23 -0.69 1.94
N ASN A 194 -79.58 0.11 1.12
CA ASN A 194 -78.36 -0.28 0.40
C ASN A 194 -77.11 -0.22 1.27
N ALA A 195 -77.19 0.40 2.45
CA ALA A 195 -76.05 0.60 3.34
C ALA A 195 -76.08 -0.34 4.55
N VAL A 196 -74.95 -0.98 4.85
CA VAL A 196 -74.66 -1.65 6.12
C VAL A 196 -73.34 -1.11 6.66
N ALA A 197 -73.16 -1.12 7.98
CA ALA A 197 -71.93 -0.65 8.59
C ALA A 197 -71.47 -1.56 9.72
N ASP A 198 -70.15 -1.69 9.85
CA ASP A 198 -69.48 -2.41 10.93
C ASP A 198 -68.55 -1.47 11.69
N VAL A 199 -68.31 -1.75 12.98
CA VAL A 199 -67.45 -0.91 13.81
C VAL A 199 -65.99 -1.27 13.59
N ILE A 200 -65.17 -0.25 13.31
CA ILE A 200 -63.70 -0.36 13.23
C ILE A 200 -63.05 0.70 14.12
N ASN A 201 -62.05 0.29 14.92
CA ASN A 201 -61.27 1.22 15.73
C ASN A 201 -59.97 1.62 15.02
N ILE A 202 -59.81 2.91 14.73
CA ILE A 202 -58.56 3.45 14.18
C ILE A 202 -57.57 3.74 15.31
N THR A 203 -56.37 3.18 15.21
CA THR A 203 -55.30 3.35 16.20
C THR A 203 -54.13 4.17 15.64
N LYS A 204 -53.42 4.89 16.52
CA LYS A 204 -52.20 5.63 16.20
C LYS A 204 -51.13 5.43 17.29
N PRO A 205 -49.83 5.52 16.93
CA PRO A 205 -48.75 5.65 17.92
C PRO A 205 -48.82 7.02 18.63
N ASP A 206 -48.11 7.14 19.75
CA ASP A 206 -47.93 8.39 20.52
C ASP A 206 -46.58 8.30 21.23
N LEU A 207 -45.56 8.93 20.68
CA LEU A 207 -44.17 8.94 21.08
C LEU A 207 -43.89 10.12 22.01
N ILE A 208 -43.54 9.79 23.25
CA ILE A 208 -43.08 10.78 24.22
C ILE A 208 -41.64 10.51 24.63
N VAL A 209 -40.89 11.59 24.89
CA VAL A 209 -39.61 11.50 25.57
C VAL A 209 -39.84 11.44 27.08
N GLN A 210 -39.18 10.51 27.76
CA GLN A 210 -39.22 10.39 29.22
C GLN A 210 -37.85 9.99 29.78
N ASN A 211 -37.70 10.05 31.12
CA ASN A 211 -36.50 9.61 31.84
C ASN A 211 -35.19 10.22 31.33
N THR A 212 -35.22 11.50 30.95
CA THR A 212 -34.04 12.24 30.52
C THR A 212 -33.08 12.50 31.67
N SER A 213 -31.79 12.27 31.44
CA SER A 213 -30.72 12.64 32.37
C SER A 213 -29.85 13.74 31.75
N ASN A 214 -30.17 15.00 32.07
CA ASN A 214 -29.38 16.14 31.60
C ASN A 214 -28.21 16.43 32.57
N PRO A 215 -27.02 16.76 32.05
CA PRO A 215 -25.98 17.36 32.88
C PRO A 215 -26.44 18.74 33.36
N SER A 216 -26.12 19.08 34.62
CA SER A 216 -26.49 20.39 35.21
C SER A 216 -25.68 21.55 34.61
N SER A 217 -24.48 21.29 34.10
CA SER A 217 -23.65 22.27 33.40
C SER A 217 -22.68 21.61 32.43
N ALA A 218 -22.24 22.35 31.41
CA ALA A 218 -21.22 21.93 30.46
C ALA A 218 -20.46 23.14 29.89
N ALA A 219 -19.20 22.97 29.51
CA ALA A 219 -18.38 24.07 28.98
C ALA A 219 -18.58 24.23 27.46
N VAL A 220 -18.50 25.46 26.96
CA VAL A 220 -18.42 25.72 25.51
C VAL A 220 -17.25 24.93 24.90
N GLY A 221 -17.51 24.20 23.80
CA GLY A 221 -16.53 23.34 23.14
C GLY A 221 -16.42 21.91 23.70
N SER A 222 -17.14 21.58 24.78
CA SER A 222 -17.14 20.22 25.36
C SER A 222 -18.22 19.31 24.74
N SER A 223 -18.11 18.00 24.96
CA SER A 223 -19.16 17.04 24.60
C SER A 223 -19.98 16.64 25.83
N ILE A 224 -21.28 16.46 25.65
CA ILE A 224 -22.23 16.03 26.68
C ILE A 224 -22.82 14.67 26.33
N GLN A 225 -22.89 13.78 27.32
CA GLN A 225 -23.57 12.48 27.18
C GLN A 225 -25.00 12.60 27.68
N LEU A 226 -25.95 12.16 26.86
CA LEU A 226 -27.38 12.19 27.14
C LEU A 226 -27.91 10.77 27.24
N ASN A 227 -28.77 10.54 28.23
CA ASN A 227 -29.51 9.29 28.39
C ASN A 227 -31.00 9.61 28.50
N TYR A 228 -31.83 8.91 27.74
CA TYR A 228 -33.26 9.18 27.68
C TYR A 228 -34.03 7.93 27.22
N GLN A 229 -35.35 7.99 27.28
CA GLN A 229 -36.21 6.95 26.74
C GLN A 229 -37.27 7.55 25.81
N ILE A 230 -37.54 6.87 24.70
CA ILE A 230 -38.73 7.15 23.89
C ILE A 230 -39.77 6.09 24.22
N LYS A 231 -40.94 6.52 24.68
CA LYS A 231 -42.07 5.64 24.99
C LYS A 231 -43.15 5.85 23.95
N ASN A 232 -43.58 4.76 23.32
CA ASN A 232 -44.82 4.76 22.55
C ASN A 232 -45.98 4.46 23.50
N GLN A 233 -46.67 5.48 23.99
CA GLN A 233 -47.86 5.35 24.82
C GLN A 233 -49.15 5.17 24.01
N GLY A 234 -49.06 5.23 22.69
CA GLY A 234 -50.18 5.04 21.78
C GLY A 234 -50.56 3.57 21.60
N ASN A 235 -51.61 3.36 20.81
CA ASN A 235 -52.31 2.09 20.69
C ASN A 235 -51.93 1.33 19.41
N ALA A 236 -50.98 1.87 18.63
CA ALA A 236 -50.39 1.27 17.45
C ALA A 236 -48.86 1.31 17.52
N SER A 237 -48.18 0.41 16.82
CA SER A 237 -46.71 0.43 16.73
C SER A 237 -46.24 1.65 15.93
N ALA A 238 -45.22 2.34 16.44
CA ALA A 238 -44.53 3.40 15.74
C ALA A 238 -43.46 2.80 14.82
N VAL A 239 -43.30 3.38 13.63
CA VAL A 239 -42.13 3.11 12.78
C VAL A 239 -40.89 3.83 13.35
N ALA A 240 -39.71 3.52 12.82
CA ALA A 240 -38.48 4.18 13.28
C ALA A 240 -38.51 5.68 12.97
N SER A 241 -37.95 6.50 13.87
CA SER A 241 -37.89 7.96 13.74
C SER A 241 -36.63 8.53 14.40
N ASN A 242 -36.29 9.78 14.05
CA ASN A 242 -35.14 10.46 14.63
C ASN A 242 -35.56 11.30 15.83
N THR A 243 -34.89 11.14 16.96
CA THR A 243 -34.98 12.11 18.06
C THR A 243 -34.01 13.25 17.79
N LYS A 244 -34.48 14.50 17.78
CA LYS A 244 -33.63 15.69 17.57
C LYS A 244 -33.35 16.42 18.87
N PHE A 245 -32.17 17.01 18.97
CA PHE A 245 -31.72 17.73 20.14
C PHE A 245 -31.41 19.20 19.84
N TYR A 246 -31.90 20.08 20.70
CA TYR A 246 -31.73 21.52 20.57
C TYR A 246 -31.31 22.14 21.89
N LEU A 247 -30.54 23.22 21.80
CA LEU A 247 -30.21 24.09 22.91
C LEU A 247 -30.95 25.42 22.73
N SER A 248 -31.91 25.69 23.62
CA SER A 248 -32.77 26.86 23.57
C SER A 248 -32.56 27.79 24.77
N GLN A 249 -32.85 29.07 24.60
CA GLN A 249 -32.82 30.04 25.70
C GLN A 249 -34.13 30.08 26.50
N ASP A 250 -35.20 29.49 25.97
CA ASP A 250 -36.48 29.39 26.64
C ASP A 250 -37.11 27.99 26.46
N LEU A 251 -38.39 27.85 26.83
CA LEU A 251 -39.11 26.57 26.73
C LEU A 251 -39.84 26.39 25.39
N ASN A 252 -39.79 27.37 24.48
CA ASN A 252 -40.46 27.36 23.20
C ASN A 252 -39.47 26.94 22.11
N ILE A 253 -39.40 25.64 21.84
CA ILE A 253 -38.42 25.12 20.87
C ILE A 253 -38.85 25.47 19.45
N GLY A 254 -38.04 26.28 18.76
CA GLY A 254 -38.30 26.79 17.42
C GLY A 254 -37.05 26.80 16.53
N ASN A 255 -37.21 27.32 15.31
CA ASN A 255 -36.14 27.30 14.30
C ASN A 255 -34.93 28.20 14.62
N GLU A 256 -35.03 29.05 15.65
CA GLU A 256 -33.95 29.94 16.11
C GLU A 256 -33.02 29.27 17.15
N ASP A 257 -33.39 28.10 17.65
CA ASP A 257 -32.61 27.37 18.64
C ASP A 257 -31.42 26.63 18.02
N VAL A 258 -30.39 26.40 18.84
CA VAL A 258 -29.15 25.78 18.37
C VAL A 258 -29.37 24.28 18.23
N TYR A 259 -29.44 23.81 16.99
CA TYR A 259 -29.48 22.38 16.68
C TYR A 259 -28.16 21.69 17.05
N LEU A 260 -28.23 20.68 17.91
CA LEU A 260 -27.06 19.94 18.41
C LEU A 260 -26.83 18.60 17.69
N GLY A 261 -27.86 18.04 17.05
CA GLY A 261 -27.79 16.76 16.34
C GLY A 261 -29.07 15.93 16.46
N TYR A 262 -28.98 14.67 16.05
CA TYR A 262 -30.06 13.70 16.13
C TYR A 262 -29.56 12.32 16.54
N ASP A 263 -30.48 11.46 16.96
CA ASP A 263 -30.26 10.06 17.32
C ASP A 263 -31.38 9.20 16.71
N TYR A 264 -31.02 8.05 16.14
CA TYR A 264 -31.94 7.22 15.37
C TYR A 264 -32.59 6.17 16.29
N VAL A 265 -33.92 6.22 16.41
CA VAL A 265 -34.68 5.33 17.29
C VAL A 265 -35.47 4.34 16.45
N SER A 266 -35.20 3.05 16.65
CA SER A 266 -35.93 1.97 15.96
C SER A 266 -37.42 1.93 16.33
N GLY A 267 -38.26 1.34 15.47
CA GLY A 267 -39.70 1.29 15.67
C GLY A 267 -40.11 0.67 17.01
N ILE A 268 -41.09 1.29 17.68
CA ILE A 268 -41.49 0.96 19.04
C ILE A 268 -42.92 0.41 19.05
N ALA A 269 -43.09 -0.81 19.55
CA ALA A 269 -44.41 -1.41 19.71
C ALA A 269 -45.30 -0.60 20.66
N ALA A 270 -46.62 -0.67 20.47
CA ALA A 270 -47.60 0.00 21.33
C ALA A 270 -47.36 -0.33 22.82
N GLY A 271 -47.35 0.70 23.67
CA GLY A 271 -47.10 0.59 25.12
C GLY A 271 -45.64 0.34 25.54
N SER A 272 -44.72 0.12 24.60
CA SER A 272 -43.30 -0.15 24.87
C SER A 272 -42.45 1.13 24.88
N TYR A 273 -41.21 1.00 25.34
CA TYR A 273 -40.22 2.08 25.27
C TYR A 273 -38.88 1.56 24.78
N SER A 274 -38.07 2.45 24.21
CA SER A 274 -36.65 2.21 23.92
C SER A 274 -35.78 3.07 24.84
N SER A 275 -34.62 2.56 25.24
CA SER A 275 -33.64 3.30 26.06
C SER A 275 -32.47 3.70 25.18
N GLU A 276 -32.21 5.00 25.13
CA GLU A 276 -31.28 5.61 24.19
C GLU A 276 -30.17 6.35 24.93
N SER A 277 -28.98 6.37 24.30
CA SER A 277 -27.83 7.11 24.80
C SER A 277 -27.03 7.67 23.63
N THR A 278 -26.80 8.98 23.63
CA THR A 278 -26.02 9.67 22.60
C THR A 278 -25.05 10.69 23.20
N THR A 279 -24.00 11.04 22.46
CA THR A 279 -23.05 12.09 22.84
C THR A 279 -23.10 13.21 21.82
N LEU A 280 -23.30 14.44 22.29
CA LEU A 280 -23.41 15.64 21.45
C LEU A 280 -22.31 16.64 21.78
N SER A 281 -21.78 17.33 20.78
CA SER A 281 -20.75 18.36 20.96
C SER A 281 -21.37 19.76 21.03
N LEU A 282 -20.95 20.53 22.02
CA LEU A 282 -21.29 21.94 22.16
C LEU A 282 -20.33 22.77 21.31
N GLY A 283 -20.81 23.34 20.21
CA GLY A 283 -19.98 24.16 19.32
C GLY A 283 -19.31 25.34 20.04
N SER A 284 -18.13 25.74 19.58
CA SER A 284 -17.35 26.86 20.14
C SER A 284 -18.03 28.24 20.01
N ASN A 285 -19.07 28.33 19.18
CA ASN A 285 -19.84 29.55 18.94
C ASN A 285 -21.02 29.74 19.92
N ILE A 286 -21.29 28.75 20.79
CA ILE A 286 -22.36 28.86 21.79
C ILE A 286 -21.92 29.85 22.87
N THR A 287 -22.78 30.83 23.17
CA THR A 287 -22.50 31.83 24.21
C THR A 287 -22.75 31.22 25.59
N ALA A 288 -21.88 31.50 26.58
CA ALA A 288 -22.11 31.06 27.95
C ALA A 288 -23.41 31.65 28.52
N GLY A 289 -24.17 30.85 29.26
CA GLY A 289 -25.49 31.23 29.77
C GLY A 289 -26.31 30.03 30.26
N ASN A 290 -27.52 30.30 30.76
CA ASN A 290 -28.47 29.24 31.10
C ASN A 290 -29.32 28.92 29.88
N TYR A 291 -29.47 27.64 29.58
CA TYR A 291 -30.22 27.13 28.44
C TYR A 291 -31.15 25.98 28.86
N TYR A 292 -32.06 25.64 27.98
CA TYR A 292 -32.88 24.44 28.01
C TYR A 292 -32.38 23.48 26.94
N LEU A 293 -32.02 22.27 27.34
CA LEU A 293 -31.69 21.17 26.44
C LEU A 293 -32.97 20.39 26.13
N ALA A 294 -33.43 20.51 24.89
CA ALA A 294 -34.65 19.91 24.40
C ALA A 294 -34.39 18.62 23.61
N TYR A 295 -35.28 17.67 23.80
CA TYR A 295 -35.38 16.39 23.13
C TYR A 295 -36.72 16.37 22.41
N ILE A 296 -36.74 16.08 21.12
CA ILE A 296 -37.97 15.98 20.33
C ILE A 296 -38.01 14.61 19.68
N ALA A 297 -38.87 13.72 20.18
CA ALA A 297 -39.17 12.44 19.55
C ALA A 297 -39.81 12.69 18.17
N ASP A 298 -39.49 11.85 17.19
CA ASP A 298 -39.89 12.08 15.79
C ASP A 298 -39.68 13.54 15.35
N GLY A 299 -38.48 14.08 15.58
CA GLY A 299 -38.15 15.47 15.27
C GLY A 299 -38.19 15.82 13.77
N ASP A 300 -38.46 14.85 12.90
CA ASP A 300 -38.73 15.03 11.47
C ASP A 300 -40.24 15.10 11.14
N GLY A 301 -41.13 14.73 12.08
CA GLY A 301 -42.59 14.69 11.88
C GLY A 301 -43.03 13.60 10.89
N ASN A 302 -42.32 12.47 10.86
CA ASN A 302 -42.56 11.38 9.91
C ASN A 302 -43.54 10.32 10.43
N VAL A 303 -43.81 10.30 11.73
CA VAL A 303 -44.75 9.39 12.38
C VAL A 303 -46.02 10.17 12.66
N ALA A 304 -47.16 9.74 12.09
CA ALA A 304 -48.44 10.36 12.40
C ALA A 304 -48.98 9.82 13.73
N GLU A 305 -49.07 10.69 14.73
CA GLU A 305 -49.34 10.32 16.12
C GLU A 305 -50.76 10.70 16.55
N SER A 306 -51.26 10.10 17.64
CA SER A 306 -52.53 10.54 18.23
C SER A 306 -52.42 11.88 18.96
N ASN A 307 -51.20 12.29 19.32
CA ASN A 307 -50.89 13.59 19.86
C ASN A 307 -49.52 14.02 19.35
N GLU A 308 -49.46 15.12 18.60
CA GLU A 308 -48.23 15.66 18.00
C GLU A 308 -47.55 16.70 18.92
N THR A 309 -48.18 17.03 20.05
CA THR A 309 -47.78 18.18 20.88
C THR A 309 -46.98 17.80 22.12
N ASN A 310 -46.80 16.50 22.38
CA ASN A 310 -46.14 15.93 23.56
C ASN A 310 -44.83 15.19 23.24
N ASN A 311 -44.33 15.32 22.01
CA ASN A 311 -43.09 14.70 21.57
C ASN A 311 -41.84 15.34 22.18
N GLY A 312 -41.99 16.55 22.74
CA GLY A 312 -40.90 17.37 23.26
C GLY A 312 -40.80 17.36 24.79
N ILE A 313 -39.58 17.24 25.32
CA ILE A 313 -39.26 17.59 26.71
C ILE A 313 -37.97 18.42 26.75
N ALA A 314 -37.89 19.39 27.66
CA ALA A 314 -36.69 20.19 27.86
C ALA A 314 -36.30 20.25 29.34
N GLY A 315 -34.99 20.21 29.60
CA GLY A 315 -34.43 20.37 30.95
C GLY A 315 -33.30 21.37 30.97
N VAL A 316 -33.07 22.00 32.13
CA VAL A 316 -32.07 23.08 32.27
C VAL A 316 -30.63 22.56 32.18
N ILE A 317 -29.78 23.35 31.55
CA ILE A 317 -28.32 23.18 31.51
C ILE A 317 -27.65 24.56 31.56
N THR A 318 -26.61 24.72 32.39
CA THR A 318 -25.78 25.93 32.39
C THR A 318 -24.56 25.73 31.48
N ILE A 319 -24.48 26.50 30.40
CA ILE A 319 -23.29 26.55 29.55
C ILE A 319 -22.28 27.52 30.14
N THR A 320 -21.13 27.00 30.56
CA THR A 320 -20.05 27.79 31.15
C THR A 320 -19.04 28.18 30.06
N PRO A 321 -18.40 29.37 30.17
CA PRO A 321 -17.37 29.76 29.21
C PRO A 321 -16.22 28.74 29.21
N THR A 322 -15.57 28.55 28.06
CA THR A 322 -14.34 27.74 27.99
C THR A 322 -13.33 28.29 28.99
N GLN A 323 -12.94 27.46 29.95
CA GLN A 323 -11.92 27.82 30.93
C GLN A 323 -10.58 27.90 30.19
N LYS A 324 -10.08 29.12 30.00
CA LYS A 324 -8.81 29.36 29.32
C LYS A 324 -7.64 29.38 30.31
N SER A 325 -6.48 28.91 29.86
CA SER A 325 -5.21 29.13 30.57
C SER A 325 -4.78 30.59 30.47
N ASP A 326 -3.80 30.99 31.28
CA ASP A 326 -3.11 32.29 31.19
C ASP A 326 -1.69 32.07 31.71
N LEU A 327 -0.73 31.99 30.81
CA LEU A 327 0.65 31.60 31.04
C LEU A 327 1.52 32.85 31.14
N ILE A 328 2.09 33.05 32.32
CA ILE A 328 3.08 34.09 32.55
C ILE A 328 4.44 33.47 32.86
N VAL A 329 5.50 34.13 32.41
CA VAL A 329 6.86 33.83 32.87
C VAL A 329 7.17 34.67 34.10
N GLN A 330 7.66 34.04 35.17
CA GLN A 330 8.05 34.70 36.41
C GLN A 330 9.34 34.09 36.98
N ASN A 331 9.92 34.75 37.99
CA ASN A 331 11.11 34.26 38.72
C ASN A 331 12.31 33.94 37.81
N THR A 332 12.57 34.80 36.81
CA THR A 332 13.69 34.62 35.86
C THR A 332 15.05 34.89 36.51
N SER A 333 15.96 33.94 36.32
CA SER A 333 17.36 33.99 36.73
C SER A 333 18.26 33.69 35.54
N ALA A 334 19.18 34.61 35.26
CA ALA A 334 20.22 34.46 34.25
C ALA A 334 21.47 35.23 34.71
N PRO A 335 22.67 34.87 34.20
CA PRO A 335 23.89 35.64 34.44
C PRO A 335 23.75 37.10 33.99
N SER A 336 24.36 38.03 34.73
CA SER A 336 24.39 39.45 34.35
C SER A 336 25.33 39.75 33.19
N THR A 337 26.22 38.83 32.86
CA THR A 337 27.22 38.92 31.79
C THR A 337 27.40 37.57 31.11
N ALA A 338 27.62 37.55 29.81
CA ALA A 338 28.02 36.35 29.07
C ALA A 338 29.05 36.68 28.00
N SER A 339 29.96 35.75 27.72
CA SER A 339 30.86 35.87 26.58
C SER A 339 30.18 35.35 25.31
N VAL A 340 30.46 35.97 24.18
CA VAL A 340 30.13 35.41 22.86
C VAL A 340 30.70 33.99 22.75
N GLY A 341 29.91 33.05 22.23
CA GLY A 341 30.25 31.62 22.12
C GLY A 341 30.06 30.80 23.40
N SER A 342 29.76 31.43 24.54
CA SER A 342 29.57 30.72 25.81
C SER A 342 28.16 30.16 25.98
N THR A 343 28.05 29.05 26.70
CA THR A 343 26.77 28.51 27.18
C THR A 343 26.38 29.19 28.49
N ILE A 344 25.21 29.83 28.51
CA ILE A 344 24.58 30.39 29.71
C ILE A 344 23.54 29.41 30.26
N GLN A 345 23.45 29.36 31.59
CA GLN A 345 22.43 28.61 32.30
C GLN A 345 21.39 29.57 32.88
N LEU A 346 20.11 29.26 32.69
CA LEU A 346 19.00 30.04 33.23
C LEU A 346 18.00 29.15 33.95
N SER A 347 17.28 29.75 34.89
CA SER A 347 16.09 29.18 35.52
C SER A 347 14.93 30.16 35.48
N TYR A 348 13.72 29.65 35.35
CA TYR A 348 12.50 30.44 35.27
C TYR A 348 11.30 29.61 35.71
N GLN A 349 10.15 30.26 35.87
CA GLN A 349 8.89 29.58 36.15
C GLN A 349 7.84 30.00 35.14
N VAL A 350 7.07 29.02 34.67
CA VAL A 350 5.84 29.28 33.91
C VAL A 350 4.68 29.04 34.84
N LYS A 351 3.88 30.08 35.09
CA LYS A 351 2.69 29.99 35.93
C LYS A 351 1.46 30.07 35.04
N ASN A 352 0.59 29.08 35.15
CA ASN A 352 -0.77 29.18 34.63
C ASN A 352 -1.63 29.87 35.68
N GLN A 353 -1.81 31.18 35.56
CA GLN A 353 -2.70 31.96 36.42
C GLN A 353 -4.17 31.94 35.95
N GLY A 354 -4.44 31.27 34.82
CA GLY A 354 -5.77 31.09 34.27
C GLY A 354 -6.58 30.06 35.04
N VAL A 355 -7.89 30.06 34.77
CA VAL A 355 -8.86 29.15 35.40
C VAL A 355 -8.99 27.81 34.66
N GLY A 356 -8.44 27.70 33.44
CA GLY A 356 -8.31 26.47 32.66
C GLY A 356 -6.89 25.88 32.72
N GLY A 357 -6.77 24.56 32.56
CA GLY A 357 -5.46 23.91 32.42
C GLY A 357 -4.81 24.26 31.08
N ALA A 358 -3.50 24.50 31.08
CA ALA A 358 -2.72 24.68 29.87
C ALA A 358 -2.23 23.31 29.38
N VAL A 359 -2.29 23.10 28.06
CA VAL A 359 -1.63 21.97 27.39
C VAL A 359 -0.10 22.14 27.48
N ALA A 360 0.66 21.13 27.05
CA ALA A 360 2.12 21.29 26.95
C ALA A 360 2.46 22.40 25.93
N THR A 361 3.36 23.29 26.29
CA THR A 361 3.76 24.46 25.49
C THR A 361 5.28 24.52 25.33
N THR A 362 5.78 25.57 24.67
CA THR A 362 7.21 25.81 24.50
C THR A 362 7.55 27.24 24.88
N THR A 363 8.56 27.42 25.74
CA THR A 363 9.12 28.74 26.03
C THR A 363 10.21 29.06 25.00
N LYS A 364 10.15 30.23 24.36
CA LYS A 364 11.21 30.71 23.46
C LYS A 364 12.07 31.78 24.14
N PHE A 365 13.37 31.79 23.84
CA PHE A 365 14.32 32.74 24.41
C PHE A 365 14.97 33.58 23.33
N TYR A 366 14.96 34.90 23.52
CA TYR A 366 15.50 35.86 22.55
C TYR A 366 16.51 36.78 23.22
N ILE A 367 17.46 37.28 22.45
CA ILE A 367 18.30 38.40 22.86
C ILE A 367 17.86 39.66 22.11
N SER A 368 17.60 40.72 22.88
CA SER A 368 17.03 41.99 22.42
C SER A 368 17.86 43.18 22.90
N LYS A 369 17.83 44.28 22.16
CA LYS A 369 18.44 45.55 22.57
C LYS A 369 17.60 46.32 23.60
N ASP A 370 16.32 45.99 23.71
CA ASP A 370 15.43 46.56 24.70
C ASP A 370 14.66 45.46 25.44
N ASN A 371 13.74 45.84 26.32
CA ASN A 371 13.05 44.91 27.21
C ASN A 371 11.71 44.40 26.65
N ALA A 372 11.39 44.71 25.39
CA ALA A 372 10.17 44.35 24.71
C ALA A 372 10.47 43.41 23.54
N PHE A 373 9.51 42.54 23.22
CA PHE A 373 9.64 41.65 22.08
C PHE A 373 9.31 42.35 20.77
N SER A 374 10.20 42.24 19.79
CA SER A 374 10.01 42.73 18.42
C SER A 374 10.64 41.77 17.40
N ASN A 375 10.25 41.92 16.13
CA ASN A 375 10.67 41.00 15.07
C ASN A 375 12.17 41.06 14.73
N ASP A 376 12.91 42.05 15.24
CA ASP A 376 14.37 42.19 15.09
C ASP A 376 15.16 41.48 16.20
N ASP A 377 14.48 40.90 17.19
CA ASP A 377 15.13 40.14 18.26
C ASP A 377 15.68 38.80 17.76
N VAL A 378 16.84 38.41 18.30
CA VAL A 378 17.55 37.22 17.85
C VAL A 378 17.16 36.04 18.74
N LEU A 379 16.53 35.02 18.15
CA LEU A 379 16.20 33.77 18.84
C LEU A 379 17.48 33.02 19.24
N LEU A 380 17.63 32.71 20.53
CA LEU A 380 18.74 31.92 21.08
C LEU A 380 18.39 30.43 21.22
N GLY A 381 17.11 30.11 21.43
CA GLY A 381 16.65 28.73 21.60
C GLY A 381 15.26 28.63 22.18
N SER A 382 14.87 27.43 22.58
CA SER A 382 13.57 27.12 23.18
C SER A 382 13.66 25.96 24.16
N ASP A 383 12.69 25.89 25.07
CA ASP A 383 12.59 24.86 26.12
C ASP A 383 11.13 24.40 26.27
N GLY A 384 10.94 23.09 26.45
CA GLY A 384 9.61 22.48 26.46
C GLY A 384 8.99 22.52 27.86
N VAL A 385 7.72 22.91 27.95
CA VAL A 385 7.01 23.02 29.24
C VAL A 385 5.82 22.07 29.22
N ASN A 386 5.78 21.14 30.18
CA ASN A 386 4.69 20.18 30.30
C ASN A 386 3.35 20.88 30.61
N ALA A 387 2.24 20.16 30.44
CA ALA A 387 0.91 20.68 30.75
C ALA A 387 0.81 21.19 32.21
N ILE A 388 0.25 22.39 32.39
CA ILE A 388 0.16 23.06 33.70
C ILE A 388 -1.31 23.21 34.10
N ALA A 389 -1.70 22.57 35.20
CA ALA A 389 -3.05 22.73 35.76
C ALA A 389 -3.36 24.19 36.11
N ALA A 390 -4.64 24.56 36.15
CA ALA A 390 -5.08 25.89 36.52
C ALA A 390 -4.51 26.32 37.89
N GLY A 391 -3.94 27.52 37.98
CA GLY A 391 -3.29 28.06 39.17
C GLY A 391 -1.91 27.47 39.51
N ALA A 392 -1.46 26.41 38.82
CA ALA A 392 -0.18 25.76 39.09
C ALA A 392 1.00 26.50 38.44
N THR A 393 2.21 26.14 38.88
CA THR A 393 3.47 26.70 38.36
C THR A 393 4.43 25.57 38.07
N SER A 394 5.08 25.61 36.91
CA SER A 394 6.18 24.73 36.57
C SER A 394 7.51 25.47 36.71
N SER A 395 8.54 24.79 37.21
CA SER A 395 9.88 25.34 37.36
C SER A 395 10.80 24.72 36.32
N GLU A 396 11.42 25.57 35.53
CA GLU A 396 12.14 25.18 34.32
C GLU A 396 13.59 25.65 34.37
N THR A 397 14.46 24.95 33.65
CA THR A 397 15.87 25.29 33.48
C THR A 397 16.28 25.08 32.03
N ALA A 398 17.04 26.01 31.45
CA ALA A 398 17.52 25.90 30.08
C ALA A 398 19.01 26.28 29.96
N SER A 399 19.69 25.67 28.99
CA SER A 399 21.05 26.00 28.57
C SER A 399 21.01 26.63 27.19
N LEU A 400 21.53 27.86 27.04
CA LEU A 400 21.53 28.58 25.75
C LEU A 400 22.94 28.96 25.37
N ILE A 401 23.27 28.92 24.08
CA ILE A 401 24.55 29.40 23.55
C ILE A 401 24.36 30.83 23.07
N VAL A 402 25.19 31.76 23.54
CA VAL A 402 25.28 33.10 22.95
C VAL A 402 26.05 32.97 21.65
N ASN A 403 25.37 33.10 20.50
CA ASN A 403 26.00 32.87 19.20
C ASN A 403 27.17 33.84 18.91
N ASN A 404 28.07 33.44 18.01
CA ASN A 404 29.24 34.24 17.61
C ASN A 404 28.92 35.51 16.80
N ALA A 405 27.68 35.66 16.33
CA ALA A 405 27.24 36.79 15.50
C ALA A 405 26.67 37.95 16.33
N ILE A 406 26.37 37.76 17.61
CA ILE A 406 25.88 38.81 18.50
C ILE A 406 27.04 39.74 18.86
N ALA A 407 26.91 41.01 18.48
CA ALA A 407 27.88 42.04 18.85
C ALA A 407 27.96 42.24 20.37
N THR A 408 29.10 42.73 20.84
CA THR A 408 29.26 43.10 22.25
C THR A 408 28.39 44.30 22.61
N GLY A 409 27.84 44.31 23.83
CA GLY A 409 26.93 45.36 24.28
C GLY A 409 26.03 44.94 25.42
N ASN A 410 25.16 45.85 25.85
CA ASN A 410 24.12 45.58 26.84
C ASN A 410 22.84 45.16 26.11
N TYR A 411 22.25 44.04 26.55
CA TYR A 411 21.07 43.42 25.96
C TYR A 411 20.09 42.99 27.06
N TYR A 412 18.92 42.52 26.64
CA TYR A 412 17.95 41.82 27.46
C TYR A 412 17.72 40.42 26.91
N LEU A 413 17.72 39.42 27.79
CA LEU A 413 17.24 38.08 27.52
C LEU A 413 15.72 38.07 27.73
N LEU A 414 14.97 37.89 26.64
CA LEU A 414 13.51 37.79 26.66
C LEU A 414 13.09 36.33 26.75
N TYR A 415 12.04 36.08 27.53
CA TYR A 415 11.40 34.80 27.73
C TYR A 415 9.98 34.94 27.22
N GLN A 416 9.53 34.03 26.36
CA GLN A 416 8.16 34.01 25.86
C GLN A 416 7.52 32.66 26.19
N ALA A 417 6.62 32.62 27.17
CA ALA A 417 5.76 31.46 27.40
C ALA A 417 4.87 31.22 26.18
N ASP A 418 4.60 29.95 25.90
CA ASP A 418 3.85 29.51 24.71
C ASP A 418 4.28 30.18 23.40
N GLY A 419 5.59 30.29 23.17
CA GLY A 419 6.13 30.90 21.95
C GLY A 419 5.73 30.18 20.64
N ALA A 420 5.05 29.03 20.73
CA ALA A 420 4.47 28.31 19.60
C ALA A 420 2.97 28.61 19.36
N GLY A 421 2.28 29.26 20.31
CA GLY A 421 0.84 29.51 20.25
C GLY A 421 0.00 28.22 20.38
N SER A 422 0.47 27.27 21.18
CA SER A 422 -0.14 25.95 21.36
C SER A 422 -1.29 25.97 22.37
N ALA A 423 -1.30 26.90 23.32
CA ALA A 423 -2.38 27.09 24.28
C ALA A 423 -3.25 28.28 23.86
N VAL A 424 -4.58 28.17 23.99
CA VAL A 424 -5.48 29.31 23.79
C VAL A 424 -5.69 30.01 25.11
N GLU A 425 -5.20 31.24 25.23
CA GLU A 425 -5.08 31.90 26.52
C GLU A 425 -6.17 32.96 26.74
N SER A 426 -6.43 33.29 28.01
CA SER A 426 -7.31 34.40 28.36
C SER A 426 -6.64 35.77 28.18
N ASN A 427 -5.31 35.78 28.19
CA ASN A 427 -4.49 36.95 27.89
C ASN A 427 -3.22 36.48 27.16
N GLU A 428 -3.03 36.94 25.93
CA GLU A 428 -1.88 36.58 25.08
C GLU A 428 -0.73 37.59 25.20
N THR A 429 -0.93 38.67 25.97
CA THR A 429 -0.02 39.84 25.98
C THR A 429 0.96 39.84 27.15
N ASN A 430 0.81 38.93 28.10
CA ASN A 430 1.57 38.84 29.35
C ASN A 430 2.51 37.63 29.39
N ASN A 431 2.75 36.98 28.26
CA ASN A 431 3.61 35.80 28.14
C ASN A 431 5.10 36.14 28.23
N PHE A 432 5.46 37.42 28.32
CA PHE A 432 6.84 37.89 28.24
C PHE A 432 7.43 38.28 29.58
N ALA A 433 8.69 37.87 29.80
CA ALA A 433 9.55 38.41 30.84
C ALA A 433 10.92 38.75 30.26
N SER A 434 11.65 39.66 30.89
CA SER A 434 12.99 40.06 30.42
C SER A 434 14.01 40.15 31.56
N LYS A 435 15.28 39.90 31.23
CA LYS A 435 16.41 39.99 32.15
C LYS A 435 17.60 40.66 31.47
N ALA A 436 18.16 41.71 32.06
CA ALA A 436 19.33 42.38 31.51
C ALA A 436 20.56 41.45 31.52
N ILE A 437 21.32 41.47 30.42
CA ILE A 437 22.56 40.69 30.24
C ILE A 437 23.54 41.48 29.37
N ALA A 438 24.80 41.57 29.78
CA ALA A 438 25.86 42.18 28.98
C ALA A 438 26.64 41.11 28.19
N ILE A 439 26.72 41.27 26.86
CA ILE A 439 27.48 40.40 25.97
C ILE A 439 28.90 40.97 25.80
N THR A 440 29.88 40.14 26.13
CA THR A 440 31.31 40.48 26.16
C THR A 440 32.11 39.55 25.26
N GLN A 441 33.36 39.91 24.92
CA GLN A 441 34.19 39.12 24.01
C GLN A 441 35.65 39.15 24.47
N ALA A 442 36.36 38.03 24.32
CA ALA A 442 37.78 37.92 24.58
C ALA A 442 38.62 38.50 23.42
N ASP A 443 39.93 38.64 23.60
CA ASP A 443 40.89 38.99 22.54
C ASP A 443 42.25 38.42 22.96
N LEU A 444 42.69 37.33 22.32
CA LEU A 444 43.88 36.60 22.74
C LEU A 444 45.08 36.94 21.87
N ILE A 445 46.12 37.48 22.50
CA ILE A 445 47.41 37.72 21.84
C ILE A 445 48.51 36.86 22.41
N ILE A 446 49.44 36.46 21.56
CA ILE A 446 50.74 35.92 21.99
C ILE A 446 51.70 37.08 22.28
N GLN A 447 52.33 37.07 23.45
CA GLN A 447 53.39 38.02 23.80
C GLN A 447 54.59 37.30 24.44
N ASN A 448 55.75 37.96 24.48
CA ASN A 448 56.96 37.44 25.13
C ASN A 448 57.42 36.05 24.65
N ALA A 449 57.19 35.69 23.38
CA ALA A 449 57.63 34.42 22.80
C ALA A 449 59.16 34.33 22.68
N ILE A 450 59.73 33.23 23.19
CA ILE A 450 61.16 32.90 23.21
C ILE A 450 61.37 31.50 22.62
N ALA A 451 62.33 31.40 21.69
CA ALA A 451 62.77 30.16 21.04
C ALA A 451 64.29 30.20 20.76
N PRO A 452 64.96 29.04 20.59
CA PRO A 452 66.33 28.98 20.08
C PRO A 452 66.45 29.56 18.67
N THR A 453 67.59 30.20 18.37
CA THR A 453 67.86 30.75 17.03
C THR A 453 68.45 29.72 16.06
N THR A 454 68.99 28.60 16.55
CA THR A 454 69.53 27.51 15.74
C THR A 454 69.26 26.16 16.39
N THR A 455 69.02 25.11 15.59
CA THR A 455 68.89 23.71 16.06
C THR A 455 69.25 22.71 14.96
N ALA A 456 69.36 21.43 15.29
CA ALA A 456 69.61 20.36 14.32
C ALA A 456 68.34 19.53 14.05
N VAL A 457 68.25 18.98 12.84
CA VAL A 457 67.22 18.01 12.47
C VAL A 457 67.24 16.83 13.46
N GLY A 458 66.06 16.42 13.94
CA GLY A 458 65.87 15.37 14.94
C GLY A 458 65.97 15.83 16.41
N SER A 459 66.26 17.12 16.66
CA SER A 459 66.43 17.65 18.03
C SER A 459 65.12 18.16 18.63
N THR A 460 65.00 18.07 19.97
CA THR A 460 63.92 18.70 20.75
C THR A 460 64.30 20.13 21.14
N ILE A 461 63.44 21.11 20.86
CA ILE A 461 63.58 22.52 21.26
C ILE A 461 62.60 22.85 22.39
N GLN A 462 63.00 23.79 23.26
CA GLN A 462 62.17 24.29 24.37
C GLN A 462 61.76 25.73 24.12
N LEU A 463 60.49 26.04 24.38
CA LEU A 463 59.87 27.34 24.13
C LEU A 463 59.25 27.90 25.41
N SER A 464 59.18 29.23 25.52
CA SER A 464 58.33 29.92 26.49
C SER A 464 57.60 31.10 25.84
N TYR A 465 56.37 31.35 26.26
CA TYR A 465 55.52 32.42 25.73
C TYR A 465 54.42 32.79 26.73
N GLN A 466 53.68 33.86 26.43
CA GLN A 466 52.51 34.28 27.20
C GLN A 466 51.30 34.45 26.31
N VAL A 467 50.15 34.01 26.78
CA VAL A 467 48.85 34.30 26.16
C VAL A 467 48.15 35.35 27.01
N LYS A 468 47.87 36.52 26.43
CA LYS A 468 47.17 37.60 27.12
C LYS A 468 45.76 37.73 26.54
N ASN A 469 44.76 37.68 27.41
CA ASN A 469 43.41 38.09 27.05
C ASN A 469 43.29 39.60 27.29
N GLN A 470 43.40 40.39 26.23
CA GLN A 470 43.23 41.85 26.29
C GLN A 470 41.78 42.30 26.11
N GLY A 471 40.86 41.35 25.85
CA GLY A 471 39.44 41.59 25.70
C GLY A 471 38.73 41.84 27.03
N VAL A 472 37.49 42.31 26.95
CA VAL A 472 36.64 42.61 28.11
C VAL A 472 35.84 41.40 28.60
N GLY A 473 35.77 40.33 27.81
CA GLY A 473 35.17 39.04 28.16
C GLY A 473 36.24 38.01 28.57
N GLY A 474 35.85 37.05 29.41
CA GLY A 474 36.72 35.92 29.75
C GLY A 474 36.85 34.96 28.57
N ALA A 475 38.06 34.42 28.39
CA ALA A 475 38.36 33.34 27.46
C ALA A 475 38.27 32.00 28.19
N VAL A 476 37.56 31.03 27.60
CA VAL A 476 37.59 29.63 28.07
C VAL A 476 38.95 28.99 27.74
N ALA A 477 39.18 27.75 28.19
CA ALA A 477 40.42 27.05 27.85
C ALA A 477 40.54 26.86 26.33
N THR A 478 41.74 27.05 25.79
CA THR A 478 42.02 26.95 24.34
C THR A 478 43.36 26.26 24.09
N THR A 479 43.82 26.25 22.84
CA THR A 479 45.05 25.60 22.40
C THR A 479 45.89 26.57 21.57
N THR A 480 47.16 26.70 21.94
CA THR A 480 48.18 27.31 21.08
C THR A 480 48.78 26.26 20.18
N LYS A 481 48.88 26.52 18.87
CA LYS A 481 49.61 25.65 17.92
C LYS A 481 50.90 26.32 17.45
N PHE A 482 51.92 25.50 17.21
CA PHE A 482 53.23 25.95 16.76
C PHE A 482 53.53 25.43 15.37
N TYR A 483 53.91 26.33 14.46
CA TYR A 483 54.16 26.01 13.06
C TYR A 483 55.57 26.44 12.65
N LEU A 484 56.19 25.69 11.75
CA LEU A 484 57.44 26.07 11.09
C LEU A 484 57.12 26.55 9.68
N SER A 485 57.41 27.81 9.42
CA SER A 485 57.15 28.50 8.16
C SER A 485 58.45 28.93 7.47
N LYS A 486 58.40 29.10 6.15
CA LYS A 486 59.50 29.71 5.37
C LYS A 486 59.50 31.23 5.45
N ASP A 487 58.38 31.84 5.82
CA ASP A 487 58.26 33.28 6.02
C ASP A 487 57.62 33.59 7.37
N ASN A 488 57.32 34.87 7.63
CA ASN A 488 56.81 35.32 8.93
C ASN A 488 55.28 35.34 9.02
N ALA A 489 54.57 34.88 7.99
CA ALA A 489 53.13 34.84 7.93
C ALA A 489 52.63 33.40 8.08
N PHE A 490 51.42 33.24 8.61
CA PHE A 490 50.78 31.94 8.69
C PHE A 490 50.06 31.61 7.38
N SER A 491 50.32 30.44 6.84
CA SER A 491 49.69 29.90 5.63
C SER A 491 49.49 28.39 5.73
N ASN A 492 48.66 27.85 4.84
CA ASN A 492 48.28 26.43 4.88
C ASN A 492 49.44 25.47 4.53
N ASP A 493 50.55 25.97 4.00
CA ASP A 493 51.76 25.22 3.67
C ASP A 493 52.78 25.14 4.83
N ASP A 494 52.48 25.78 5.96
CA ASP A 494 53.33 25.73 7.16
C ASP A 494 53.26 24.38 7.86
N VAL A 495 54.40 23.95 8.41
CA VAL A 495 54.54 22.64 9.05
C VAL A 495 54.15 22.72 10.52
N LEU A 496 53.04 22.09 10.91
CA LEU A 496 52.67 21.97 12.33
C LEU A 496 53.70 21.13 13.10
N LEU A 497 54.31 21.72 14.12
CA LEU A 497 55.29 21.06 14.98
C LEU A 497 54.69 20.50 16.27
N GLY A 498 53.57 21.08 16.74
CA GLY A 498 52.89 20.64 17.95
C GLY A 498 51.87 21.64 18.47
N SER A 499 51.34 21.36 19.66
CA SER A 499 50.33 22.19 20.31
C SER A 499 50.49 22.16 21.83
N ASP A 500 49.99 23.20 22.49
CA ASP A 500 50.02 23.36 23.94
C ASP A 500 48.68 23.89 24.45
N GLY A 501 48.22 23.35 25.57
CA GLY A 501 46.91 23.65 26.14
C GLY A 501 46.97 24.85 27.07
N VAL A 502 46.08 25.82 26.87
CA VAL A 502 46.01 27.05 27.65
C VAL A 502 44.73 27.05 28.47
N ASN A 503 44.84 27.16 29.78
CA ASN A 503 43.67 27.23 30.66
C ASN A 503 42.85 28.52 30.43
N ALA A 504 41.64 28.57 30.97
CA ALA A 504 40.77 29.74 30.86
C ALA A 504 41.45 31.01 31.41
N ILE A 505 41.34 32.13 30.66
CA ILE A 505 41.99 33.41 30.98
C ILE A 505 40.90 34.47 31.20
N ALA A 506 40.83 35.00 32.41
CA ALA A 506 39.93 36.12 32.73
C ALA A 506 40.24 37.36 31.87
N ALA A 507 39.26 38.24 31.70
CA ALA A 507 39.42 39.51 30.98
C ALA A 507 40.61 40.31 31.54
N GLY A 508 41.50 40.78 30.67
CA GLY A 508 42.72 41.53 31.02
C GLY A 508 43.87 40.69 31.60
N ALA A 509 43.68 39.39 31.87
CA ALA A 509 44.70 38.54 32.49
C ALA A 509 45.68 37.95 31.45
N THR A 510 46.78 37.36 31.95
CA THR A 510 47.82 36.71 31.14
C THR A 510 48.17 35.36 31.73
N SER A 511 48.32 34.34 30.89
CA SER A 511 48.87 33.04 31.25
C SER A 511 50.29 32.88 30.69
N SER A 512 51.18 32.24 31.46
CA SER A 512 52.57 31.99 31.04
C SER A 512 52.74 30.50 30.77
N GLU A 513 53.23 30.18 29.58
CA GLU A 513 53.22 28.83 29.02
C GLU A 513 54.62 28.39 28.56
N THR A 514 54.85 27.08 28.53
CA THR A 514 56.10 26.47 28.06
C THR A 514 55.80 25.20 27.26
N ALA A 515 56.50 25.00 26.14
CA ALA A 515 56.30 23.84 25.27
C ALA A 515 57.62 23.22 24.80
N SER A 516 57.64 21.89 24.62
CA SER A 516 58.73 21.14 24.01
C SER A 516 58.33 20.63 22.62
N LEU A 517 59.07 20.98 21.57
CA LEU A 517 58.78 20.57 20.19
C LEU A 517 59.94 19.78 19.59
N ILE A 518 59.66 18.81 18.72
CA ILE A 518 60.69 18.06 17.99
C ILE A 518 60.77 18.59 16.56
N ILE A 519 61.98 18.96 16.11
CA ILE A 519 62.25 19.19 14.69
C ILE A 519 62.42 17.83 14.03
N ASN A 520 61.39 17.36 13.33
CA ASN A 520 61.39 16.03 12.73
C ASN A 520 62.46 15.89 11.62
N ASN A 521 62.78 14.65 11.25
CA ASN A 521 63.78 14.33 10.23
C ASN A 521 63.38 14.70 8.79
N ALA A 522 62.13 15.10 8.57
CA ALA A 522 61.61 15.53 7.26
C ALA A 522 61.90 17.00 6.94
N ILE A 523 62.23 17.81 7.95
CA ILE A 523 62.50 19.23 7.78
C ILE A 523 63.90 19.39 7.19
N ALA A 524 63.95 19.97 5.98
CA ALA A 524 65.22 20.28 5.33
C ALA A 524 66.03 21.29 6.14
N ALA A 525 67.36 21.22 6.03
CA ALA A 525 68.22 22.26 6.58
C ALA A 525 67.95 23.60 5.89
N GLY A 526 67.88 24.69 6.65
CA GLY A 526 67.51 26.00 6.13
C GLY A 526 67.12 27.02 7.21
N ASN A 527 66.80 28.23 6.79
CA ASN A 527 66.29 29.29 7.66
C ASN A 527 64.77 29.31 7.62
N TYR A 528 64.13 29.37 8.78
CA TYR A 528 62.68 29.29 8.96
C TYR A 528 62.20 30.30 10.02
N TYR A 529 60.88 30.40 10.18
CA TYR A 529 60.22 31.09 11.28
C TYR A 529 59.33 30.11 12.05
N LEU A 530 59.39 30.17 13.36
CA LEU A 530 58.50 29.48 14.28
C LEU A 530 57.32 30.39 14.61
N LEU A 531 56.12 30.01 14.19
CA LEU A 531 54.87 30.72 14.43
C LEU A 531 54.16 30.16 15.65
N TYR A 532 53.67 31.05 16.51
CA TYR A 532 52.85 30.76 17.68
C TYR A 532 51.46 31.29 17.38
N LYS A 533 50.43 30.43 17.36
CA LYS A 533 49.05 30.84 17.10
C LYS A 533 48.18 30.56 18.33
N ALA A 534 47.73 31.61 19.02
CA ALA A 534 46.68 31.52 20.04
C ALA A 534 45.33 31.17 19.40
N ASP A 535 44.45 30.55 20.18
CA ASP A 535 43.15 30.01 19.73
C ASP A 535 43.21 29.35 18.35
N ALA A 536 44.17 28.45 18.16
CA ALA A 536 44.50 27.98 16.81
C ALA A 536 43.35 27.23 16.12
N ASN A 537 42.34 26.81 16.89
CA ASN A 537 41.14 26.12 16.42
C ASN A 537 39.95 27.06 16.13
N GLY A 538 40.03 28.35 16.48
CA GLY A 538 38.93 29.31 16.29
C GLY A 538 37.72 29.03 17.19
N ASN A 539 37.96 28.53 18.41
CA ASN A 539 36.90 28.10 19.32
C ASN A 539 36.41 29.26 20.21
N ILE A 540 37.16 30.36 20.28
CA ILE A 540 36.83 31.53 21.06
C ILE A 540 36.53 32.65 20.07
N GLY A 541 35.31 33.19 20.10
CA GLY A 541 35.02 34.39 19.33
C GLY A 541 35.79 35.56 19.93
N GLU A 542 36.68 36.18 19.18
CA GLU A 542 37.55 37.26 19.64
C GLU A 542 37.22 38.60 19.00
N SER A 543 37.43 39.69 19.75
CA SER A 543 37.16 41.05 19.24
C SER A 543 38.12 41.48 18.12
N ASN A 544 39.26 40.77 18.01
CA ASN A 544 40.16 40.83 16.89
C ASN A 544 40.73 39.43 16.66
N GLU A 545 40.49 38.86 15.48
CA GLU A 545 40.94 37.50 15.12
C GLU A 545 42.32 37.51 14.43
N THR A 546 42.88 38.69 14.17
CA THR A 546 44.05 38.86 13.29
C THR A 546 45.38 39.01 14.03
N ASN A 547 45.34 39.17 15.35
CA ASN A 547 46.48 39.45 16.23
C ASN A 547 46.93 38.24 17.06
N ASN A 548 46.50 37.04 16.68
CA ASN A 548 46.70 35.83 17.47
C ASN A 548 48.04 35.15 17.17
N ILE A 549 48.83 35.71 16.25
CA ILE A 549 50.04 35.09 15.70
C ILE A 549 51.29 35.93 15.97
N VAL A 550 52.35 35.26 16.44
CA VAL A 550 53.71 35.82 16.56
C VAL A 550 54.72 34.87 15.92
N SER A 551 55.70 35.41 15.18
CA SER A 551 56.78 34.65 14.52
C SER A 551 58.16 34.87 15.17
N LYS A 552 59.02 33.83 15.22
CA LYS A 552 60.43 33.91 15.65
C LYS A 552 61.36 33.17 14.68
N ALA A 553 62.42 33.82 14.21
CA ALA A 553 63.38 33.19 13.28
C ALA A 553 64.19 32.06 13.93
N ILE A 554 64.42 30.96 13.19
CA ILE A 554 65.20 29.80 13.60
C ILE A 554 65.91 29.15 12.39
N ALA A 555 67.18 28.74 12.56
CA ALA A 555 67.94 28.01 11.54
C ALA A 555 68.06 26.51 11.88
N ILE A 556 67.83 25.62 10.91
CA ILE A 556 67.85 24.16 11.04
C ILE A 556 69.08 23.57 10.30
N ASN A 557 69.88 22.72 10.96
CA ASN A 557 71.12 22.11 10.43
C ASN A 557 71.04 20.55 10.31
N GLY A 558 71.64 19.90 9.28
CA GLY A 558 71.76 18.40 9.16
C GLY A 558 72.30 17.81 7.83
N SER A 559 72.73 16.52 7.82
CA SER A 559 73.26 15.74 6.65
C SER A 559 72.28 14.64 6.18
N GLN A 560 72.02 14.50 4.87
CA GLN A 560 70.99 13.61 4.28
C GLN A 560 71.57 12.36 3.54
N PRO A 561 70.87 11.21 3.52
CA PRO A 561 71.21 10.04 2.67
C PRO A 561 70.96 10.29 1.17
N ASP A 562 71.42 9.42 0.27
CA ASP A 562 71.14 9.46 -1.19
C ASP A 562 71.17 8.03 -1.74
N LEU A 563 70.02 7.50 -2.15
CA LEU A 563 69.81 6.11 -2.57
C LEU A 563 69.78 5.99 -4.10
N ILE A 564 70.48 5.01 -4.64
CA ILE A 564 70.44 4.65 -6.06
C ILE A 564 70.16 3.16 -6.25
N VAL A 565 69.41 2.82 -7.29
CA VAL A 565 69.21 1.42 -7.73
C VAL A 565 70.26 1.05 -8.78
N GLN A 566 70.82 -0.15 -8.67
CA GLN A 566 71.84 -0.69 -9.57
C GLN A 566 71.46 -2.10 -10.04
N ASN A 567 71.94 -2.49 -11.23
CA ASN A 567 71.83 -3.85 -11.78
C ASN A 567 70.41 -4.47 -11.82
N PRO A 568 69.36 -3.76 -12.32
CA PRO A 568 68.01 -4.32 -12.38
C PRO A 568 67.87 -5.45 -13.40
N SER A 569 67.17 -6.52 -13.03
CA SER A 569 66.80 -7.66 -13.88
C SER A 569 65.29 -7.85 -13.97
N ALA A 570 64.79 -8.06 -15.19
CA ALA A 570 63.40 -8.36 -15.51
C ALA A 570 63.34 -9.29 -16.73
N PRO A 571 62.30 -10.15 -16.86
CA PRO A 571 62.09 -10.93 -18.07
C PRO A 571 61.83 -10.03 -19.29
N ALA A 572 62.14 -10.54 -20.48
CA ALA A 572 61.92 -9.79 -21.72
C ALA A 572 60.43 -9.59 -22.04
N SER A 573 59.58 -10.52 -21.60
CA SER A 573 58.12 -10.44 -21.75
C SER A 573 57.40 -11.10 -20.59
N ALA A 574 56.17 -10.67 -20.32
CA ALA A 574 55.30 -11.23 -19.30
C ALA A 574 53.85 -11.18 -19.73
N ASN A 575 53.08 -12.22 -19.44
CA ASN A 575 51.64 -12.17 -19.62
C ASN A 575 51.00 -11.32 -18.51
N ILE A 576 49.91 -10.62 -18.84
CA ILE A 576 49.02 -10.08 -17.82
C ILE A 576 48.54 -11.18 -16.88
N ALA A 577 48.20 -10.80 -15.65
CA ALA A 577 47.76 -11.70 -14.59
C ALA A 577 48.78 -12.80 -14.20
N THR A 578 50.09 -12.56 -14.39
CA THR A 578 51.15 -13.49 -13.99
C THR A 578 52.21 -12.86 -13.10
N SER A 579 52.92 -13.67 -12.32
CA SER A 579 54.04 -13.22 -11.48
C SER A 579 55.38 -13.37 -12.20
N ILE A 580 56.18 -12.30 -12.19
CA ILE A 580 57.53 -12.27 -12.77
C ILE A 580 58.62 -12.20 -11.69
N PRO A 581 59.73 -12.94 -11.83
CA PRO A 581 60.87 -12.84 -10.92
C PRO A 581 61.79 -11.66 -11.29
N LEU A 582 62.32 -10.97 -10.28
CA LEU A 582 63.18 -9.79 -10.40
C LEU A 582 64.41 -9.89 -9.48
N SER A 583 65.49 -9.22 -9.83
CA SER A 583 66.65 -8.97 -8.94
C SER A 583 67.30 -7.61 -9.20
N TYR A 584 67.88 -6.99 -8.17
CA TYR A 584 68.47 -5.64 -8.22
C TYR A 584 69.39 -5.36 -7.02
N GLN A 585 70.05 -4.20 -6.98
CA GLN A 585 70.87 -3.72 -5.87
C GLN A 585 70.49 -2.28 -5.48
N VAL A 586 70.66 -1.90 -4.22
CA VAL A 586 70.45 -0.52 -3.73
C VAL A 586 71.69 -0.03 -2.99
N LYS A 587 72.17 1.17 -3.32
CA LYS A 587 73.34 1.80 -2.73
C LYS A 587 72.98 3.13 -2.08
N ASN A 588 73.44 3.37 -0.85
CA ASN A 588 73.44 4.71 -0.25
C ASN A 588 74.74 5.43 -0.61
N GLN A 589 74.72 6.39 -1.52
CA GLN A 589 75.87 7.22 -1.89
C GLN A 589 75.97 8.55 -1.10
N GLY A 590 74.98 8.84 -0.26
CA GLY A 590 74.94 10.05 0.57
C GLY A 590 75.76 9.95 1.85
N ASN A 591 75.93 11.08 2.53
CA ASN A 591 76.69 11.17 3.79
C ASN A 591 75.82 10.93 5.03
N GLY A 592 74.49 10.94 4.88
CA GLY A 592 73.54 10.56 5.92
C GLY A 592 73.24 9.06 5.92
N LYS A 593 72.82 8.55 7.08
CA LYS A 593 72.36 7.16 7.24
C LYS A 593 70.94 7.03 6.68
N ALA A 594 70.68 6.02 5.85
CA ALA A 594 69.33 5.73 5.37
C ALA A 594 68.67 4.72 6.33
N THR A 595 67.80 5.21 7.22
CA THR A 595 67.05 4.37 8.16
C THR A 595 65.77 3.86 7.49
N PHE A 596 65.68 2.54 7.29
CA PHE A 596 64.57 1.83 6.64
C PHE A 596 64.28 2.29 5.19
N SER A 597 64.59 1.43 4.20
CA SER A 597 64.35 1.72 2.78
C SER A 597 63.59 0.58 2.08
N SER A 598 62.73 0.94 1.12
CA SER A 598 62.04 0.01 0.22
C SER A 598 62.34 0.36 -1.22
N THR A 599 62.27 -0.63 -2.10
CA THR A 599 62.21 -0.39 -3.54
C THR A 599 60.78 -0.59 -4.01
N TYR A 600 60.24 0.43 -4.68
CA TYR A 600 58.91 0.43 -5.26
C TYR A 600 59.03 0.15 -6.76
N PHE A 601 58.14 -0.69 -7.29
CA PHE A 601 58.12 -1.09 -8.68
C PHE A 601 56.92 -0.48 -9.38
N TYR A 602 57.17 0.11 -10.56
CA TYR A 602 56.14 0.72 -11.39
C TYR A 602 56.27 0.25 -12.82
N LEU A 603 55.16 0.15 -13.52
CA LEU A 603 55.12 -0.09 -14.96
C LEU A 603 54.81 1.21 -15.68
N SER A 604 55.73 1.66 -16.53
CA SER A 604 55.63 2.93 -17.26
C SER A 604 55.66 2.70 -18.78
N LYS A 605 55.06 3.63 -19.52
CA LYS A 605 55.15 3.66 -20.99
C LYS A 605 56.48 4.24 -21.48
N ASP A 606 57.21 4.93 -20.63
CA ASP A 606 58.53 5.47 -20.94
C ASP A 606 59.53 5.16 -19.81
N GLY A 607 60.77 5.63 -19.96
CA GLY A 607 61.84 5.34 -19.01
C GLY A 607 61.85 6.23 -17.76
N ASN A 608 60.93 7.18 -17.63
CA ASN A 608 60.90 8.17 -16.56
C ASN A 608 59.76 7.88 -15.58
N PHE A 609 60.03 8.15 -14.31
CA PHE A 609 58.99 8.06 -13.29
C PHE A 609 58.05 9.26 -13.34
N SER A 610 56.76 8.99 -13.37
CA SER A 610 55.68 9.96 -13.34
C SER A 610 54.52 9.45 -12.47
N ASN A 611 53.60 10.34 -12.10
CA ASN A 611 52.42 9.95 -11.32
C ASN A 611 51.43 9.09 -12.11
N ASP A 612 51.58 9.00 -13.43
CA ASP A 612 50.71 8.21 -14.31
C ASP A 612 51.20 6.76 -14.46
N ASP A 613 52.33 6.41 -13.86
CA ASP A 613 52.89 5.06 -13.90
C ASP A 613 52.15 4.11 -12.96
N ILE A 614 52.06 2.85 -13.37
CA ILE A 614 51.23 1.87 -12.69
C ILE A 614 52.02 1.20 -11.57
N TYR A 615 51.63 1.45 -10.33
CA TYR A 615 52.25 0.83 -9.17
C TYR A 615 52.00 -0.68 -9.13
N LEU A 616 53.07 -1.46 -9.06
CA LEU A 616 53.00 -2.93 -9.06
C LEU A 616 53.31 -3.56 -7.70
N GLY A 617 53.98 -2.83 -6.80
CA GLY A 617 54.31 -3.32 -5.47
C GLY A 617 55.63 -2.77 -4.93
N SER A 618 56.03 -3.27 -3.76
CA SER A 618 57.28 -2.86 -3.10
C SER A 618 57.99 -4.05 -2.47
N ASP A 619 59.31 -3.91 -2.32
CA ASP A 619 60.17 -4.87 -1.66
C ASP A 619 61.00 -4.16 -0.58
N LEU A 620 61.02 -4.72 0.64
CA LEU A 620 61.71 -4.12 1.80
C LEU A 620 63.18 -4.51 1.78
N ILE A 621 64.06 -3.52 1.91
CA ILE A 621 65.50 -3.75 1.87
C ILE A 621 65.97 -4.27 3.25
N ASN A 622 66.46 -5.51 3.27
CA ASN A 622 67.21 -6.17 4.35
C ASN A 622 66.70 -5.98 5.80
N ASN A 623 65.52 -6.53 6.11
CA ASN A 623 65.04 -6.83 7.49
C ASN A 623 65.43 -5.80 8.57
N PHE A 624 65.13 -4.51 8.35
CA PHE A 624 65.27 -3.42 9.34
C PHE A 624 66.69 -2.93 9.66
N ASN A 625 67.72 -3.29 8.89
CA ASN A 625 69.05 -2.70 9.07
C ASN A 625 69.24 -1.42 8.26
N ASP A 626 69.70 -0.36 8.93
CA ASP A 626 70.00 0.92 8.30
C ASP A 626 71.15 0.81 7.26
N LEU A 627 70.97 1.40 6.08
CA LEU A 627 72.00 1.44 5.05
C LEU A 627 72.96 2.59 5.32
N ALA A 628 74.15 2.25 5.83
CA ALA A 628 75.21 3.20 6.14
C ALA A 628 75.71 3.94 4.87
N PRO A 629 76.33 5.13 5.01
CA PRO A 629 76.98 5.82 3.90
C PRO A 629 77.90 4.88 3.10
N SER A 630 77.79 4.91 1.78
CA SER A 630 78.50 4.06 0.80
C SER A 630 78.17 2.56 0.77
N ALA A 631 77.25 2.05 1.61
CA ALA A 631 76.89 0.63 1.63
C ALA A 631 75.96 0.23 0.45
N VAL A 632 75.99 -1.06 0.05
CA VAL A 632 75.18 -1.66 -1.03
C VAL A 632 74.45 -2.90 -0.51
N SER A 633 73.17 -3.06 -0.83
CA SER A 633 72.36 -4.26 -0.58
C SER A 633 71.94 -4.94 -1.88
N SER A 634 71.80 -6.27 -1.91
CA SER A 634 71.35 -7.05 -3.08
C SER A 634 70.03 -7.75 -2.78
N GLU A 635 69.04 -7.55 -3.64
CA GLU A 635 67.65 -7.94 -3.40
C GLU A 635 67.08 -8.79 -4.56
N SER A 636 66.09 -9.62 -4.25
CA SER A 636 65.34 -10.42 -5.23
C SER A 636 63.90 -10.62 -4.78
N THR A 637 62.93 -10.43 -5.68
CA THR A 637 61.51 -10.53 -5.37
C THR A 637 60.70 -11.03 -6.58
N SER A 638 59.41 -11.27 -6.40
CA SER A 638 58.47 -11.52 -7.49
C SER A 638 57.35 -10.49 -7.50
N LEU A 639 56.92 -10.10 -8.70
CA LEU A 639 55.96 -9.03 -8.92
C LEU A 639 54.80 -9.53 -9.77
N TYR A 640 53.57 -9.26 -9.38
CA TYR A 640 52.39 -9.64 -10.15
C TYR A 640 52.05 -8.55 -11.16
N ILE A 641 51.82 -8.92 -12.43
CA ILE A 641 51.32 -8.03 -13.47
C ILE A 641 49.79 -8.03 -13.41
N PRO A 642 49.11 -6.90 -13.12
CA PRO A 642 47.65 -6.85 -13.05
C PRO A 642 46.98 -7.23 -14.37
N SER A 643 45.76 -7.77 -14.29
CA SER A 643 44.92 -8.09 -15.45
C SER A 643 44.43 -6.85 -16.22
N THR A 644 44.41 -5.69 -15.57
CA THR A 644 43.92 -4.42 -16.14
C THR A 644 44.93 -3.71 -17.04
N ILE A 645 46.15 -4.23 -17.17
CA ILE A 645 47.21 -3.63 -17.98
C ILE A 645 46.95 -3.91 -19.46
N THR A 646 46.95 -2.86 -20.28
CA THR A 646 46.92 -3.03 -21.74
C THR A 646 48.19 -3.68 -22.24
N THR A 647 48.10 -4.58 -23.22
CA THR A 647 49.29 -5.19 -23.83
C THR A 647 50.13 -4.16 -24.58
N GLY A 648 51.44 -4.36 -24.63
CA GLY A 648 52.37 -3.42 -25.27
C GLY A 648 53.78 -3.46 -24.70
N ASN A 649 54.62 -2.55 -25.19
CA ASN A 649 55.99 -2.37 -24.66
C ASN A 649 55.98 -1.37 -23.51
N TYR A 650 56.59 -1.75 -22.39
CA TYR A 650 56.67 -0.95 -21.17
C TYR A 650 58.10 -0.93 -20.64
N TYR A 651 58.33 -0.08 -19.65
CA TYR A 651 59.48 -0.09 -18.78
C TYR A 651 59.05 -0.42 -17.35
N LEU A 652 59.70 -1.40 -16.75
CA LEU A 652 59.63 -1.66 -15.32
C LEU A 652 60.61 -0.72 -14.61
N LEU A 653 60.07 0.21 -13.84
CA LEU A 653 60.81 1.18 -13.05
C LEU A 653 61.05 0.63 -11.65
N TYR A 654 62.28 0.77 -11.16
CA TYR A 654 62.71 0.42 -9.81
C TYR A 654 63.05 1.74 -9.13
N LYS A 655 62.29 2.10 -8.09
CA LYS A 655 62.47 3.34 -7.34
C LYS A 655 62.88 3.03 -5.90
N ALA A 656 64.12 3.31 -5.55
CA ALA A 656 64.55 3.25 -4.14
C ALA A 656 63.97 4.46 -3.39
N GLN A 657 63.45 4.23 -2.19
CA GLN A 657 62.96 5.31 -1.31
C GLN A 657 63.02 4.88 0.16
N GLY A 658 63.14 5.83 1.09
CA GLY A 658 62.91 5.58 2.51
C GLY A 658 61.47 5.09 2.77
N THR A 659 61.28 4.17 3.74
CA THR A 659 59.94 3.64 4.09
C THR A 659 59.05 4.65 4.81
N THR A 660 59.63 5.76 5.25
CA THR A 660 58.89 6.89 5.81
C THR A 660 58.91 8.04 4.82
N SER A 661 57.75 8.67 4.60
CA SER A 661 57.61 9.89 3.78
C SER A 661 58.42 11.07 4.31
N SER A 662 59.07 10.91 5.47
CA SER A 662 59.93 11.86 6.15
C SER A 662 61.42 11.71 5.85
N LEU A 663 61.87 10.66 5.15
CA LEU A 663 63.28 10.55 4.77
C LEU A 663 63.53 11.34 3.48
N LYS A 664 64.12 12.53 3.60
CA LYS A 664 64.56 13.37 2.47
C LYS A 664 65.97 12.96 2.03
N GLU A 665 66.13 12.67 0.74
CA GLU A 665 67.41 12.37 0.12
C GLU A 665 68.11 13.65 -0.36
N SER A 666 69.45 13.66 -0.33
CA SER A 666 70.23 14.81 -0.82
C SER A 666 70.15 15.00 -2.34
N ASN A 667 69.73 13.96 -3.06
CA ASN A 667 69.34 14.00 -4.47
C ASN A 667 68.17 13.04 -4.68
N GLU A 668 67.02 13.59 -5.08
CA GLU A 668 65.79 12.80 -5.30
C GLU A 668 65.62 12.37 -6.76
N ASN A 669 66.53 12.78 -7.66
CA ASN A 669 66.37 12.62 -9.11
C ASN A 669 67.12 11.41 -9.69
N ASN A 670 67.79 10.63 -8.86
CA ASN A 670 68.70 9.53 -9.25
C ASN A 670 68.35 8.19 -8.58
N ASN A 671 67.20 8.11 -7.91
CA ASN A 671 66.75 6.91 -7.21
C ASN A 671 65.87 5.99 -8.07
N VAL A 672 65.72 6.28 -9.37
CA VAL A 672 64.93 5.49 -10.34
C VAL A 672 65.81 4.89 -11.44
N VAL A 673 65.59 3.61 -11.77
CA VAL A 673 66.14 2.97 -12.99
C VAL A 673 65.05 2.20 -13.74
N ALA A 674 65.11 2.21 -15.08
CA ALA A 674 64.12 1.60 -15.96
C ALA A 674 64.66 0.36 -16.69
N LYS A 675 63.83 -0.68 -16.84
CA LYS A 675 64.14 -1.89 -17.62
C LYS A 675 62.99 -2.23 -18.58
N ALA A 676 63.26 -2.34 -19.87
CA ALA A 676 62.24 -2.67 -20.87
C ALA A 676 61.64 -4.07 -20.65
N ILE A 677 60.32 -4.18 -20.80
CA ILE A 677 59.53 -5.42 -20.71
C ILE A 677 58.32 -5.35 -21.66
N ALA A 678 58.04 -6.44 -22.38
CA ALA A 678 56.82 -6.55 -23.20
C ALA A 678 55.69 -7.21 -22.41
N ILE A 679 54.55 -6.54 -22.28
CA ILE A 679 53.33 -7.08 -21.67
C ILE A 679 52.47 -7.70 -22.75
N THR A 680 52.19 -9.00 -22.63
CA THR A 680 51.44 -9.80 -23.60
C THR A 680 50.17 -10.37 -22.96
N ALA A 681 49.23 -10.82 -23.79
CA ALA A 681 48.05 -11.55 -23.32
C ALA A 681 47.56 -12.50 -24.42
N PRO A 682 47.06 -13.69 -24.08
CA PRO A 682 46.32 -14.53 -25.02
C PRO A 682 45.02 -13.84 -25.45
N ASP A 683 44.44 -14.25 -26.58
CA ASP A 683 43.08 -13.88 -27.01
C ASP A 683 42.53 -15.06 -27.79
N LEU A 684 41.60 -15.77 -27.17
CA LEU A 684 41.07 -17.05 -27.56
C LEU A 684 39.73 -16.84 -28.23
N VAL A 685 39.64 -17.26 -29.48
CA VAL A 685 38.42 -17.17 -30.26
C VAL A 685 38.03 -18.51 -30.84
N ILE A 686 36.72 -18.73 -30.89
CA ILE A 686 36.13 -19.85 -31.62
C ILE A 686 36.00 -19.49 -33.10
N GLN A 687 36.32 -20.42 -33.99
CA GLN A 687 36.17 -20.29 -35.44
C GLN A 687 35.57 -21.57 -36.02
N ASN A 688 34.91 -21.47 -37.18
CA ASN A 688 34.38 -22.62 -37.93
C ASN A 688 33.47 -23.55 -37.11
N ALA A 689 32.64 -22.98 -36.21
CA ALA A 689 31.69 -23.73 -35.40
C ALA A 689 30.55 -24.30 -36.25
N THR A 690 30.24 -25.59 -36.08
CA THR A 690 29.17 -26.30 -36.80
C THR A 690 28.45 -27.31 -35.91
N SER A 691 27.16 -27.53 -36.18
CA SER A 691 26.30 -28.52 -35.53
C SER A 691 25.26 -29.06 -36.51
N ALA A 692 24.52 -30.11 -36.11
CA ALA A 692 23.31 -30.51 -36.84
C ALA A 692 22.23 -29.41 -36.79
N SER A 693 21.36 -29.36 -37.82
CA SER A 693 20.25 -28.39 -37.92
C SER A 693 19.02 -28.75 -37.06
N SER A 694 18.98 -29.97 -36.54
CA SER A 694 17.93 -30.44 -35.63
C SER A 694 18.44 -31.54 -34.73
N ALA A 695 17.94 -31.60 -33.49
CA ALA A 695 18.22 -32.69 -32.55
C ALA A 695 17.01 -32.97 -31.66
N ALA A 696 16.92 -34.19 -31.13
CA ALA A 696 15.92 -34.52 -30.12
C ALA A 696 16.44 -34.13 -28.74
N ILE A 697 15.60 -33.52 -27.91
CA ILE A 697 15.89 -33.30 -26.49
C ILE A 697 16.21 -34.67 -25.84
N GLY A 698 17.04 -34.71 -24.79
CA GLY A 698 17.47 -35.97 -24.15
C GLY A 698 18.48 -36.82 -24.95
N THR A 699 18.99 -36.35 -26.10
CA THR A 699 20.02 -37.03 -26.91
C THR A 699 21.34 -36.25 -26.94
N THR A 700 22.40 -36.83 -27.51
CA THR A 700 23.68 -36.13 -27.71
C THR A 700 23.73 -35.41 -29.07
N LEU A 701 24.20 -34.17 -29.06
CA LEU A 701 24.45 -33.32 -30.22
C LEU A 701 25.95 -33.28 -30.51
N LEU A 702 26.35 -33.73 -31.71
CA LEU A 702 27.73 -33.59 -32.17
C LEU A 702 27.99 -32.15 -32.63
N VAL A 703 29.10 -31.57 -32.15
CA VAL A 703 29.56 -30.23 -32.52
C VAL A 703 31.03 -30.24 -32.96
N ASN A 704 31.39 -29.36 -33.88
CA ASN A 704 32.77 -29.17 -34.32
C ASN A 704 33.14 -27.69 -34.28
N TYR A 705 34.37 -27.36 -33.90
CA TYR A 705 34.87 -25.99 -33.85
C TYR A 705 36.41 -25.94 -33.89
N GLN A 706 36.98 -24.74 -34.07
CA GLN A 706 38.40 -24.46 -33.95
C GLN A 706 38.63 -23.41 -32.88
N LEU A 707 39.55 -23.66 -31.94
CA LEU A 707 40.03 -22.67 -30.98
C LEU A 707 41.32 -22.04 -31.51
N LYS A 708 41.34 -20.72 -31.65
CA LYS A 708 42.52 -19.96 -32.09
C LYS A 708 42.96 -19.02 -30.99
N ASN A 709 44.24 -19.01 -30.65
CA ASN A 709 44.84 -17.91 -29.91
C ASN A 709 45.30 -16.84 -30.92
N GLN A 710 44.60 -15.72 -31.02
CA GLN A 710 44.99 -14.58 -31.86
C GLN A 710 45.71 -13.47 -31.08
N GLY A 711 45.86 -13.63 -29.77
CA GLY A 711 46.60 -12.72 -28.90
C GLY A 711 48.11 -12.83 -29.06
N THR A 712 48.82 -12.00 -28.31
CA THR A 712 50.30 -11.91 -28.33
C THR A 712 50.96 -12.76 -27.25
N GLY A 713 50.19 -13.25 -26.27
CA GLY A 713 50.63 -14.10 -25.18
C GLY A 713 50.27 -15.56 -25.39
N SER A 714 51.11 -16.47 -24.90
CA SER A 714 50.78 -17.91 -24.87
C SER A 714 49.87 -18.22 -23.68
N THR A 715 49.00 -19.23 -23.81
CA THR A 715 48.18 -19.73 -22.69
C THR A 715 48.31 -21.25 -22.52
N GLY A 716 47.96 -21.73 -21.32
CA GLY A 716 47.88 -23.15 -20.98
C GLY A 716 46.56 -23.79 -21.46
N GLY A 717 46.13 -24.88 -20.82
CA GLY A 717 44.86 -25.54 -21.16
C GLY A 717 43.66 -24.59 -20.94
N SER A 718 42.81 -24.46 -21.96
CA SER A 718 41.56 -23.69 -21.93
C SER A 718 40.34 -24.62 -21.86
N LYS A 719 39.17 -24.09 -21.55
CA LYS A 719 37.90 -24.82 -21.62
C LYS A 719 36.91 -24.06 -22.50
N THR A 720 36.34 -24.73 -23.49
CA THR A 720 35.27 -24.16 -24.31
C THR A 720 33.92 -24.51 -23.68
N SER A 721 33.09 -23.51 -23.36
CA SER A 721 31.71 -23.73 -22.92
C SER A 721 30.74 -23.67 -24.09
N PHE A 722 29.62 -24.38 -23.95
CA PHE A 722 28.55 -24.41 -24.96
C PHE A 722 27.22 -24.00 -24.34
N TYR A 723 26.42 -23.23 -25.07
CA TYR A 723 25.13 -22.72 -24.61
C TYR A 723 24.07 -22.77 -25.70
N LEU A 724 22.80 -22.89 -25.31
CA LEU A 724 21.65 -22.63 -26.18
C LEU A 724 21.02 -21.30 -25.84
N SER A 725 20.86 -20.45 -26.84
CA SER A 725 20.19 -19.16 -26.71
C SER A 725 18.91 -19.12 -27.55
N ARG A 726 17.93 -18.31 -27.12
CA ARG A 726 16.72 -18.02 -27.90
C ARG A 726 16.97 -16.99 -29.00
N ASP A 727 18.02 -16.20 -28.87
CA ASP A 727 18.42 -15.21 -29.86
C ASP A 727 19.92 -15.36 -30.21
N THR A 728 20.48 -14.36 -30.88
CA THR A 728 21.89 -14.37 -31.30
C THR A 728 22.82 -13.70 -30.28
N ALA A 729 22.29 -13.20 -29.16
CA ALA A 729 23.05 -12.59 -28.09
C ALA A 729 23.36 -13.63 -27.01
N PHE A 730 24.50 -13.45 -26.34
CA PHE A 730 24.82 -14.23 -25.16
C PHE A 730 24.24 -13.53 -23.92
N GLY A 731 23.44 -14.24 -23.12
CA GLY A 731 22.71 -13.70 -21.97
C GLY A 731 22.65 -14.66 -20.79
N ASP A 732 22.24 -14.15 -19.62
CA ASP A 732 22.08 -14.96 -18.40
C ASP A 732 20.91 -15.96 -18.50
N ASP A 733 20.03 -15.78 -19.49
CA ASP A 733 18.92 -16.68 -19.85
C ASP A 733 19.36 -17.84 -20.76
N ASP A 734 20.63 -17.89 -21.17
CA ASP A 734 21.15 -18.96 -22.02
C ASP A 734 21.38 -20.27 -21.27
N ILE A 735 20.97 -21.37 -21.88
CA ILE A 735 21.06 -22.69 -21.26
C ILE A 735 22.46 -23.26 -21.45
N SER A 736 23.22 -23.37 -20.36
CA SER A 736 24.53 -24.01 -20.35
C SER A 736 24.44 -25.52 -20.63
N LEU A 737 25.19 -25.98 -21.63
CA LEU A 737 25.27 -27.39 -22.01
C LEU A 737 26.54 -28.10 -21.52
N GLY A 738 27.42 -27.39 -20.80
CA GLY A 738 28.67 -27.90 -20.25
C GLY A 738 29.93 -27.38 -20.95
N THR A 739 31.07 -28.00 -20.65
CA THR A 739 32.40 -27.54 -21.09
C THR A 739 33.25 -28.68 -21.65
N GLU A 740 34.01 -28.41 -22.71
CA GLU A 740 35.07 -29.29 -23.24
C GLU A 740 36.44 -28.79 -22.78
N ILE A 741 37.30 -29.70 -22.33
CA ILE A 741 38.67 -29.37 -21.90
C ILE A 741 39.62 -29.50 -23.09
N GLU A 742 40.30 -28.41 -23.43
CA GLU A 742 41.38 -28.43 -24.40
C GLU A 742 42.63 -29.06 -23.77
N GLY A 743 43.21 -30.07 -24.43
CA GLY A 743 44.37 -30.80 -23.90
C GLY A 743 45.52 -29.89 -23.45
N SER A 744 46.32 -30.35 -22.48
CA SER A 744 47.35 -29.59 -21.71
C SER A 744 48.54 -29.00 -22.51
N SER A 745 48.48 -28.89 -23.84
CA SER A 745 49.51 -28.25 -24.65
C SER A 745 49.36 -26.73 -24.63
N THR A 746 50.47 -26.01 -24.44
CA THR A 746 50.51 -24.55 -24.56
C THR A 746 50.07 -24.08 -25.94
N LEU A 747 49.08 -23.17 -25.99
CA LEU A 747 48.60 -22.57 -27.23
C LEU A 747 49.34 -21.24 -27.46
N ALA A 748 50.35 -21.29 -28.33
CA ALA A 748 51.16 -20.13 -28.70
C ALA A 748 50.35 -19.09 -29.49
N PRO A 749 50.82 -17.82 -29.55
CA PRO A 749 50.25 -16.79 -30.41
C PRO A 749 50.03 -17.28 -31.85
N SER A 750 48.87 -16.97 -32.42
CA SER A 750 48.39 -17.40 -33.75
C SER A 750 48.12 -18.90 -33.96
N ALA A 751 48.31 -19.76 -32.96
CA ALA A 751 48.04 -21.19 -33.08
C ALA A 751 46.54 -21.51 -33.12
N VAL A 752 46.16 -22.57 -33.86
CA VAL A 752 44.78 -23.04 -34.04
C VAL A 752 44.69 -24.53 -33.71
N THR A 753 43.67 -24.95 -32.97
CA THR A 753 43.38 -26.35 -32.66
C THR A 753 41.93 -26.70 -33.02
N SER A 754 41.73 -27.79 -33.76
CA SER A 754 40.39 -28.28 -34.15
C SER A 754 39.81 -29.28 -33.14
N ARG A 755 38.51 -29.22 -32.89
CA ARG A 755 37.76 -30.11 -31.99
C ARG A 755 36.46 -30.62 -32.60
N SER A 756 36.11 -31.82 -32.16
CA SER A 756 34.84 -32.50 -32.42
C SER A 756 34.42 -33.19 -31.12
N THR A 757 33.30 -32.77 -30.54
CA THR A 757 32.80 -33.31 -29.26
C THR A 757 31.29 -33.49 -29.29
N SER A 758 30.76 -34.34 -28.41
CA SER A 758 29.33 -34.60 -28.27
C SER A 758 28.81 -33.97 -26.99
N ILE A 759 27.75 -33.17 -27.10
CA ILE A 759 27.13 -32.45 -25.99
C ILE A 759 25.77 -33.08 -25.68
N THR A 760 25.46 -33.37 -24.42
CA THR A 760 24.16 -33.93 -24.04
C THR A 760 23.11 -32.81 -23.96
N LEU A 761 22.02 -32.94 -24.71
CA LEU A 761 20.84 -32.08 -24.58
C LEU A 761 19.99 -32.60 -23.44
N ALA A 762 20.02 -31.93 -22.29
CA ALA A 762 19.27 -32.36 -21.11
C ALA A 762 17.75 -32.48 -21.42
N PRO A 763 17.05 -33.48 -20.87
CA PRO A 763 15.60 -33.63 -21.03
C PRO A 763 14.77 -32.42 -20.57
N THR A 764 15.36 -31.56 -19.75
CA THR A 764 14.78 -30.33 -19.19
C THR A 764 14.79 -29.15 -20.16
N ILE A 765 15.49 -29.26 -21.29
CA ILE A 765 15.53 -28.20 -22.30
C ILE A 765 14.18 -28.14 -23.00
N SER A 766 13.55 -26.96 -23.02
CA SER A 766 12.28 -26.76 -23.71
C SER A 766 12.44 -26.95 -25.21
N ALA A 767 11.45 -27.55 -25.88
CA ALA A 767 11.45 -27.65 -27.33
C ALA A 767 11.35 -26.27 -28.00
N GLY A 768 11.93 -26.13 -29.18
CA GLY A 768 11.92 -24.87 -29.91
C GLY A 768 13.15 -24.67 -30.79
N LYS A 769 13.24 -23.48 -31.38
CA LYS A 769 14.43 -23.04 -32.12
C LYS A 769 15.39 -22.36 -31.15
N TYR A 770 16.66 -22.72 -31.24
CA TYR A 770 17.74 -22.14 -30.46
C TYR A 770 18.92 -21.81 -31.36
N TYR A 771 19.76 -20.86 -30.95
CA TYR A 771 21.08 -20.66 -31.48
C TYR A 771 22.09 -21.35 -30.57
N LEU A 772 23.05 -22.06 -31.16
CA LEU A 772 24.12 -22.70 -30.40
C LEU A 772 25.31 -21.74 -30.29
N ILE A 773 25.69 -21.39 -29.07
CA ILE A 773 26.79 -20.49 -28.75
C ILE A 773 27.97 -21.30 -28.22
N PHE A 774 29.16 -21.01 -28.74
CA PHE A 774 30.45 -21.55 -28.30
C PHE A 774 31.22 -20.40 -27.67
N LYS A 775 31.73 -20.58 -26.46
CA LYS A 775 32.52 -19.58 -25.76
C LYS A 775 33.89 -20.17 -25.42
N ALA A 776 34.93 -19.66 -26.07
CA ALA A 776 36.32 -19.90 -25.67
C ALA A 776 36.53 -19.38 -24.23
N ASP A 777 37.43 -20.02 -23.48
CA ASP A 777 37.59 -19.77 -22.03
C ASP A 777 36.26 -19.58 -21.29
N GLY A 778 35.32 -20.48 -21.52
CA GLY A 778 33.95 -20.31 -21.04
C GLY A 778 33.81 -20.08 -19.52
N PRO A 779 34.68 -20.66 -18.64
CA PRO A 779 34.73 -20.32 -17.22
C PRO A 779 35.36 -18.95 -16.86
N GLY A 780 36.02 -18.27 -17.78
CA GLY A 780 36.68 -16.98 -17.56
C GLY A 780 37.95 -17.06 -16.68
N ASN A 781 38.72 -18.15 -16.78
CA ASN A 781 39.90 -18.36 -15.94
C ASN A 781 41.21 -17.86 -16.57
N ILE A 782 41.20 -17.57 -17.87
CA ILE A 782 42.34 -17.07 -18.63
C ILE A 782 42.07 -15.60 -18.90
N VAL A 783 42.93 -14.73 -18.40
CA VAL A 783 42.80 -13.29 -18.68
C VAL A 783 43.32 -13.01 -20.09
N GLU A 784 42.46 -12.44 -20.93
CA GLU A 784 42.68 -12.26 -22.36
C GLU A 784 42.87 -10.78 -22.74
N SER A 785 43.51 -10.48 -23.88
CA SER A 785 43.56 -9.10 -24.39
C SER A 785 42.20 -8.59 -24.89
N ASN A 786 41.26 -9.50 -25.14
CA ASN A 786 39.89 -9.20 -25.49
C ASN A 786 39.00 -10.32 -24.95
N GLU A 787 38.14 -10.00 -23.99
CA GLU A 787 37.20 -10.97 -23.40
C GLU A 787 35.86 -11.00 -24.17
N GLY A 788 35.62 -10.01 -25.03
CA GLY A 788 34.34 -9.80 -25.70
C GLY A 788 34.16 -10.61 -26.98
N ASN A 789 35.22 -11.26 -27.47
CA ASN A 789 35.23 -12.00 -28.74
C ASN A 789 35.35 -13.52 -28.56
N ASN A 790 35.31 -14.01 -27.31
CA ASN A 790 35.44 -15.42 -27.00
C ASN A 790 34.22 -16.22 -27.50
N GLY A 791 33.07 -15.55 -27.68
CA GLY A 791 31.81 -16.13 -28.12
C GLY A 791 31.62 -16.13 -29.64
N VAL A 792 31.21 -17.28 -30.20
CA VAL A 792 30.68 -17.40 -31.57
C VAL A 792 29.40 -18.22 -31.55
N TYR A 793 28.35 -17.74 -32.22
CA TYR A 793 27.11 -18.49 -32.41
C TYR A 793 26.99 -19.03 -33.83
N ILE A 794 26.26 -20.13 -33.98
CA ILE A 794 25.89 -20.66 -35.29
C ILE A 794 24.68 -19.86 -35.80
N ASN A 795 24.86 -19.09 -36.87
CA ASN A 795 23.83 -18.19 -37.43
C ASN A 795 22.54 -18.90 -37.90
N THR A 796 22.58 -20.22 -38.07
CA THR A 796 21.39 -21.02 -38.41
C THR A 796 20.87 -21.67 -37.13
N PRO A 797 19.62 -21.38 -36.70
CA PRO A 797 19.09 -21.94 -35.48
C PRO A 797 18.92 -23.47 -35.60
N ILE A 798 19.28 -24.18 -34.53
CA ILE A 798 18.98 -25.60 -34.36
C ILE A 798 17.53 -25.75 -33.88
N THR A 799 16.79 -26.68 -34.49
CA THR A 799 15.45 -27.04 -34.01
C THR A 799 15.54 -28.20 -33.01
N LEU A 800 15.22 -27.92 -31.75
CA LEU A 800 15.11 -28.92 -30.70
C LEU A 800 13.70 -29.46 -30.63
N ASN A 801 13.55 -30.73 -30.95
CA ASN A 801 12.26 -31.41 -30.94
C ASN A 801 11.98 -31.95 -29.53
N PRO A 802 10.74 -31.80 -29.02
CA PRO A 802 10.37 -32.35 -27.73
C PRO A 802 10.60 -33.86 -27.76
N VAL A 803 11.16 -34.39 -26.68
CA VAL A 803 10.89 -35.78 -26.34
C VAL A 803 9.44 -35.79 -25.91
N ASN A 804 8.63 -36.67 -26.50
CA ASN A 804 7.29 -36.91 -26.00
C ASN A 804 7.33 -37.10 -24.46
N GLY A 805 6.77 -36.15 -23.71
CA GLY A 805 6.30 -36.36 -22.34
C GLY A 805 7.26 -36.08 -21.17
N GLY A 806 8.21 -35.12 -21.27
CA GLY A 806 8.78 -34.32 -20.15
C GLY A 806 9.42 -34.99 -18.92
N GLY A 807 9.22 -36.30 -18.70
CA GLY A 807 9.54 -37.02 -17.48
C GLY A 807 8.82 -36.47 -16.24
N PHE A 808 8.39 -37.36 -15.34
CA PHE A 808 8.02 -36.93 -14.00
C PHE A 808 9.29 -36.50 -13.23
N ASN A 809 9.32 -35.27 -12.71
CA ASN A 809 10.39 -34.71 -11.88
C ASN A 809 9.97 -34.75 -10.40
N SER A 810 10.85 -35.17 -9.50
CA SER A 810 10.53 -35.28 -8.06
C SER A 810 10.37 -33.95 -7.32
N THR A 811 10.67 -32.83 -7.98
CA THR A 811 10.58 -31.46 -7.47
C THR A 811 9.43 -30.70 -8.13
N THR A 812 9.27 -30.78 -9.45
CA THR A 812 8.28 -29.98 -10.21
C THR A 812 7.18 -30.80 -10.87
N GLY A 813 7.23 -32.12 -10.77
CA GLY A 813 6.27 -33.04 -11.38
C GLY A 813 6.39 -33.04 -12.89
N TYR A 814 5.28 -32.85 -13.60
CA TYR A 814 5.28 -32.68 -15.05
C TYR A 814 5.48 -31.20 -15.48
N GLY A 815 5.62 -30.30 -14.50
CA GLY A 815 5.92 -28.88 -14.71
C GLY A 815 4.70 -28.01 -14.95
N LEU A 816 4.93 -26.80 -15.47
CA LEU A 816 3.92 -25.76 -15.63
C LEU A 816 2.84 -26.22 -16.61
N ILE A 817 1.58 -26.08 -16.21
CA ILE A 817 0.44 -26.37 -17.08
C ILE A 817 0.40 -25.43 -18.28
N ASN A 818 0.11 -25.98 -19.46
CA ASN A 818 -0.04 -25.22 -20.70
C ASN A 818 -1.44 -25.45 -21.28
N ALA A 819 -2.33 -24.46 -21.16
CA ALA A 819 -3.71 -24.54 -21.59
C ALA A 819 -3.84 -24.69 -23.11
N ALA A 820 -3.06 -23.92 -23.88
CA ALA A 820 -3.03 -24.02 -25.34
C ALA A 820 -2.70 -25.43 -25.82
N ALA A 821 -1.68 -26.07 -25.24
CA ALA A 821 -1.25 -27.42 -25.58
C ALA A 821 -2.26 -28.47 -25.11
N ALA A 822 -2.78 -28.34 -23.89
CA ALA A 822 -3.73 -29.29 -23.31
C ALA A 822 -5.05 -29.31 -24.11
N VAL A 823 -5.62 -28.14 -24.43
CA VAL A 823 -6.86 -28.02 -25.20
C VAL A 823 -6.67 -28.48 -26.65
N ALA A 824 -5.56 -28.08 -27.30
CA ALA A 824 -5.24 -28.56 -28.63
C ALA A 824 -5.09 -30.09 -28.67
N LYS A 825 -4.41 -30.67 -27.67
CA LYS A 825 -4.20 -32.12 -27.57
C LYS A 825 -5.52 -32.86 -27.36
N ALA A 826 -6.43 -32.32 -26.54
CA ALA A 826 -7.78 -32.88 -26.38
C ALA A 826 -8.50 -32.97 -27.74
N LEU A 827 -8.36 -31.96 -28.59
CA LEU A 827 -8.92 -31.91 -29.95
C LEU A 827 -8.13 -32.73 -30.99
N GLY A 828 -7.01 -33.34 -30.62
CA GLY A 828 -6.14 -34.08 -31.55
C GLY A 828 -5.35 -33.18 -32.50
N GLN A 829 -5.09 -31.94 -32.10
CA GLN A 829 -4.40 -30.92 -32.88
C GLN A 829 -2.99 -30.65 -32.32
N SER A 830 -2.16 -29.94 -33.11
CA SER A 830 -0.94 -29.31 -32.62
C SER A 830 -1.28 -28.14 -31.71
N THR A 831 -0.40 -27.83 -30.74
CA THR A 831 -0.52 -26.66 -29.84
C THR A 831 -0.92 -25.40 -30.60
N PHE A 832 -1.82 -24.60 -30.01
CA PHE A 832 -2.26 -23.35 -30.61
C PHE A 832 -1.10 -22.35 -30.71
N ALA A 833 -1.17 -21.48 -31.71
CA ALA A 833 -0.19 -20.42 -31.88
C ALA A 833 -0.32 -19.39 -30.75
N ASP A 834 0.83 -18.87 -30.30
CA ASP A 834 0.91 -17.83 -29.28
C ASP A 834 0.12 -16.58 -29.69
N VAL A 835 -0.48 -15.92 -28.71
CA VAL A 835 -1.12 -14.61 -28.88
C VAL A 835 -0.35 -13.57 -28.09
N THR A 836 -0.71 -12.30 -28.27
CA THR A 836 -0.13 -11.23 -27.47
C THR A 836 -0.58 -11.38 -26.01
N ASP A 837 0.39 -11.41 -25.09
CA ASP A 837 0.14 -11.44 -23.65
C ASP A 837 -0.69 -10.21 -23.23
N LEU A 838 -1.61 -10.43 -22.28
CA LEU A 838 -2.48 -9.39 -21.76
C LEU A 838 -1.74 -8.43 -20.82
N GLY A 839 -0.75 -8.95 -20.09
CA GLY A 839 0.07 -8.19 -19.15
C GLY A 839 -0.69 -7.72 -17.90
N GLY A 840 0.03 -6.99 -17.03
CA GLY A 840 -0.50 -6.51 -15.75
C GLY A 840 -0.95 -7.66 -14.84
N ASP A 841 -2.10 -7.49 -14.19
CA ASP A 841 -2.66 -8.47 -13.26
C ASP A 841 -3.09 -9.80 -13.91
N ASN A 842 -3.12 -9.88 -15.25
CA ASN A 842 -3.46 -11.09 -16.00
C ASN A 842 -2.26 -11.99 -16.30
N TRP A 843 -1.08 -11.68 -15.74
CA TRP A 843 0.16 -12.42 -15.99
C TRP A 843 0.00 -13.94 -15.75
N ALA A 844 -0.82 -14.35 -14.79
CA ALA A 844 -1.03 -15.77 -14.47
C ALA A 844 -1.78 -16.51 -15.59
N ALA A 845 -2.72 -15.82 -16.26
CA ALA A 845 -3.38 -16.35 -17.45
C ALA A 845 -2.43 -16.45 -18.64
N ASP A 846 -1.55 -15.46 -18.81
CA ASP A 846 -0.51 -15.44 -19.84
C ASP A 846 0.51 -16.57 -19.64
N ALA A 847 0.96 -16.79 -18.40
CA ALA A 847 1.93 -17.81 -18.02
C ALA A 847 1.47 -19.23 -18.40
N ILE A 848 0.17 -19.53 -18.21
CA ILE A 848 -0.41 -20.83 -18.56
C ILE A 848 -0.99 -20.90 -19.97
N LYS A 849 -0.85 -19.84 -20.77
CA LYS A 849 -1.34 -19.77 -22.16
C LYS A 849 -2.85 -19.93 -22.31
N ALA A 850 -3.62 -19.32 -21.40
CA ALA A 850 -5.07 -19.27 -21.48
C ALA A 850 -5.61 -18.35 -22.62
N PRO A 851 -5.01 -17.17 -22.90
CA PRO A 851 -5.45 -16.30 -24.00
C PRO A 851 -5.45 -16.95 -25.38
N GLU A 852 -4.52 -17.86 -25.66
CA GLU A 852 -4.45 -18.64 -26.89
C GLU A 852 -5.69 -19.52 -27.07
N VAL A 853 -6.21 -20.07 -25.97
CA VAL A 853 -7.42 -20.88 -25.95
C VAL A 853 -8.66 -20.01 -26.16
N TRP A 854 -8.70 -18.83 -25.52
CA TRP A 854 -9.78 -17.86 -25.70
C TRP A 854 -9.87 -17.35 -27.13
N ALA A 855 -8.73 -17.15 -27.80
CA ALA A 855 -8.67 -16.79 -29.21
C ALA A 855 -9.24 -17.87 -30.15
N LYS A 856 -9.35 -19.12 -29.67
CA LYS A 856 -10.06 -20.21 -30.38
C LYS A 856 -11.55 -20.29 -30.03
N GLY A 857 -12.04 -19.42 -29.15
CA GLY A 857 -13.45 -19.38 -28.74
C GLY A 857 -13.83 -20.38 -27.65
N TYR A 858 -12.86 -21.05 -27.02
CA TYR A 858 -13.12 -21.91 -25.87
C TYR A 858 -12.95 -21.10 -24.59
N THR A 859 -14.02 -21.00 -23.80
CA THR A 859 -14.10 -20.07 -22.66
C THR A 859 -14.60 -20.74 -21.38
N GLY A 860 -14.78 -22.07 -21.40
CA GLY A 860 -15.35 -22.83 -20.28
C GLY A 860 -16.87 -22.95 -20.34
N GLN A 861 -17.51 -22.35 -21.36
CA GLN A 861 -18.96 -22.37 -21.52
C GLN A 861 -19.52 -23.80 -21.48
N GLY A 862 -20.56 -24.00 -20.66
CA GLY A 862 -21.25 -25.28 -20.52
C GLY A 862 -20.52 -26.29 -19.65
N THR A 863 -19.50 -25.87 -18.90
CA THR A 863 -18.86 -26.66 -17.85
C THR A 863 -19.24 -26.12 -16.48
N ILE A 864 -19.48 -27.02 -15.52
CA ILE A 864 -19.73 -26.70 -14.11
C ILE A 864 -18.48 -27.06 -13.31
N VAL A 865 -17.96 -26.12 -12.54
CA VAL A 865 -16.82 -26.28 -11.64
C VAL A 865 -17.30 -26.10 -10.21
N ALA A 866 -17.24 -27.15 -9.40
CA ALA A 866 -17.55 -27.04 -7.98
C ALA A 866 -16.35 -26.51 -7.20
N VAL A 867 -16.60 -25.50 -6.36
CA VAL A 867 -15.62 -24.94 -5.42
C VAL A 867 -16.00 -25.47 -4.05
N ILE A 868 -15.25 -26.49 -3.60
CA ILE A 868 -15.45 -27.13 -2.30
C ILE A 868 -14.49 -26.46 -1.32
N ASP A 869 -14.99 -25.45 -0.61
CA ASP A 869 -14.16 -24.48 0.13
C ASP A 869 -14.94 -23.82 1.29
N SER A 870 -14.62 -22.57 1.66
CA SER A 870 -15.32 -21.74 2.65
C SER A 870 -16.65 -21.18 2.17
N GLY A 871 -17.11 -21.56 0.97
CA GLY A 871 -18.27 -20.97 0.31
C GLY A 871 -17.85 -20.01 -0.81
N VAL A 872 -18.82 -19.36 -1.44
CA VAL A 872 -18.58 -18.34 -2.47
C VAL A 872 -19.55 -17.20 -2.27
N ASP A 873 -19.09 -15.95 -2.35
CA ASP A 873 -19.97 -14.80 -2.47
C ASP A 873 -20.66 -14.81 -3.84
N TYR A 874 -21.77 -15.55 -3.91
CA TYR A 874 -22.59 -15.66 -5.12
C TYR A 874 -23.28 -14.35 -5.52
N ASN A 875 -23.22 -13.31 -4.68
CA ASN A 875 -23.73 -11.96 -4.99
C ASN A 875 -22.63 -11.04 -5.55
N HIS A 876 -21.37 -11.48 -5.59
CA HIS A 876 -20.27 -10.70 -6.14
C HIS A 876 -20.54 -10.35 -7.61
N SER A 877 -20.47 -9.08 -7.97
CA SER A 877 -20.80 -8.55 -9.30
C SER A 877 -20.03 -9.26 -10.43
N ASP A 878 -18.77 -9.59 -10.17
CA ASP A 878 -17.89 -10.30 -11.10
C ASP A 878 -18.06 -11.84 -11.15
N LEU A 879 -18.88 -12.41 -10.26
CA LEU A 879 -19.14 -13.86 -10.20
C LEU A 879 -20.60 -14.23 -10.42
N SER A 880 -21.54 -13.36 -10.03
CA SER A 880 -22.97 -13.63 -9.98
C SER A 880 -23.55 -14.17 -11.29
N ALA A 881 -23.06 -13.69 -12.44
CA ALA A 881 -23.47 -14.20 -13.75
C ALA A 881 -22.97 -15.62 -14.03
N ASN A 882 -21.90 -16.06 -13.37
CA ASN A 882 -21.28 -17.37 -13.49
C ASN A 882 -21.59 -18.31 -12.31
N ILE A 883 -22.47 -17.95 -11.37
CA ILE A 883 -22.93 -18.89 -10.35
C ILE A 883 -23.87 -19.95 -10.97
N TRP A 884 -23.62 -21.21 -10.65
CA TRP A 884 -24.49 -22.34 -10.94
C TRP A 884 -25.76 -22.25 -10.12
N LYS A 885 -26.89 -22.59 -10.73
CA LYS A 885 -28.18 -22.68 -10.06
C LYS A 885 -28.73 -24.09 -10.20
N ASN A 886 -29.17 -24.69 -9.10
CA ASN A 886 -29.97 -25.90 -9.14
C ASN A 886 -31.34 -25.58 -9.74
N THR A 887 -31.51 -25.82 -11.03
CA THR A 887 -32.78 -25.54 -11.73
C THR A 887 -33.91 -26.51 -11.35
N LYS A 888 -33.61 -27.51 -10.51
CA LYS A 888 -34.60 -28.48 -10.02
C LYS A 888 -35.24 -28.04 -8.69
N GLU A 889 -34.67 -27.04 -8.02
CA GLU A 889 -35.20 -26.45 -6.80
C GLU A 889 -36.12 -25.25 -7.09
N ILE A 890 -37.19 -25.12 -6.30
CA ILE A 890 -38.03 -23.92 -6.26
C ILE A 890 -37.58 -23.08 -5.07
N ALA A 891 -36.81 -22.04 -5.34
CA ALA A 891 -36.20 -21.21 -4.33
C ALA A 891 -37.14 -20.74 -3.21
N GLY A 892 -36.83 -21.15 -1.96
CA GLY A 892 -37.43 -20.63 -0.74
C GLY A 892 -38.77 -21.27 -0.39
N ASN A 893 -39.09 -22.45 -0.93
CA ASN A 893 -40.34 -23.14 -0.63
C ASN A 893 -40.23 -24.07 0.61
N GLY A 894 -39.04 -24.21 1.19
CA GLY A 894 -38.76 -25.02 2.38
C GLY A 894 -38.74 -26.53 2.10
N LYS A 895 -38.57 -26.95 0.85
CA LYS A 895 -38.59 -28.36 0.44
C LYS A 895 -37.31 -28.72 -0.32
N ASP A 896 -37.07 -30.02 -0.38
CA ASP A 896 -36.07 -30.65 -1.25
C ASP A 896 -36.85 -31.15 -2.48
N ASP A 897 -36.97 -30.29 -3.49
CA ASP A 897 -37.83 -30.52 -4.66
C ASP A 897 -37.24 -31.58 -5.61
N ASP A 898 -35.92 -31.68 -5.66
CA ASP A 898 -35.22 -32.64 -6.49
C ASP A 898 -34.90 -33.97 -5.78
N SER A 899 -35.25 -34.06 -4.48
CA SER A 899 -35.07 -35.23 -3.61
C SER A 899 -33.60 -35.68 -3.50
N ASN A 900 -32.67 -34.73 -3.58
CA ASN A 900 -31.23 -34.98 -3.45
C ASN A 900 -30.76 -35.03 -1.98
N GLY A 901 -31.65 -34.73 -1.02
CA GLY A 901 -31.40 -34.71 0.42
C GLY A 901 -31.13 -33.31 1.00
N TYR A 902 -31.18 -32.25 0.19
CA TYR A 902 -30.74 -30.90 0.54
C TYR A 902 -31.84 -29.87 0.22
N ILE A 903 -32.52 -29.39 1.26
CA ILE A 903 -33.65 -28.46 1.14
C ILE A 903 -33.20 -27.11 0.55
N ASP A 904 -33.83 -26.67 -0.54
CA ASP A 904 -33.63 -25.36 -1.16
C ASP A 904 -32.15 -25.05 -1.55
N ASP A 905 -31.37 -26.04 -2.00
CA ASP A 905 -29.95 -25.91 -2.38
C ASP A 905 -29.69 -25.17 -3.71
N VAL A 906 -30.43 -24.08 -3.92
CA VAL A 906 -30.54 -23.31 -5.18
C VAL A 906 -29.19 -22.87 -5.74
N ASN A 907 -28.26 -22.42 -4.89
CA ASN A 907 -26.94 -21.95 -5.32
C ASN A 907 -25.82 -22.86 -4.75
N GLY A 908 -26.15 -24.09 -4.34
CA GLY A 908 -25.23 -24.99 -3.66
C GLY A 908 -25.59 -25.24 -2.20
N TRP A 909 -24.70 -25.93 -1.47
CA TRP A 909 -24.96 -26.40 -0.11
C TRP A 909 -23.84 -26.06 0.87
N ASN A 910 -24.21 -25.85 2.13
CA ASN A 910 -23.31 -25.63 3.24
C ASN A 910 -23.33 -26.80 4.22
N PHE A 911 -22.28 -27.63 4.16
CA PHE A 911 -22.08 -28.78 5.04
C PHE A 911 -21.63 -28.40 6.45
N VAL A 912 -21.13 -27.19 6.67
CA VAL A 912 -20.73 -26.70 8.01
C VAL A 912 -21.97 -26.35 8.83
N GLY A 913 -22.90 -25.60 8.24
CA GLY A 913 -24.16 -25.19 8.85
C GLY A 913 -25.32 -26.15 8.61
N ASN A 914 -25.12 -27.16 7.76
CA ASN A 914 -26.13 -28.08 7.25
C ASN A 914 -27.39 -27.35 6.74
N ASN A 915 -27.18 -26.39 5.84
CA ASN A 915 -28.24 -25.55 5.26
C ASN A 915 -27.90 -25.11 3.83
N ASN A 916 -28.83 -24.41 3.19
CA ASN A 916 -28.74 -23.94 1.81
C ASN A 916 -28.01 -22.60 1.64
N ASN A 917 -27.23 -22.17 2.63
CA ASN A 917 -26.48 -20.91 2.54
C ASN A 917 -24.98 -21.18 2.37
N PRO A 918 -24.49 -21.36 1.13
CA PRO A 918 -23.07 -21.53 0.83
C PRO A 918 -22.32 -20.20 0.68
N LEU A 919 -22.86 -19.10 1.24
CA LEU A 919 -22.20 -17.79 1.20
C LEU A 919 -20.86 -17.86 1.94
N ASP A 920 -19.85 -17.22 1.36
CA ASP A 920 -18.52 -17.17 1.94
C ASP A 920 -18.45 -16.16 3.08
N ASP A 921 -18.00 -16.63 4.24
CA ASP A 921 -17.77 -15.84 5.45
C ASP A 921 -16.29 -15.82 5.86
N ASN A 922 -15.40 -16.30 4.99
CA ASN A 922 -13.95 -16.30 5.17
C ASN A 922 -13.25 -15.46 4.10
N GLY A 923 -13.58 -15.69 2.82
CA GLY A 923 -13.02 -15.00 1.65
C GLY A 923 -12.25 -15.90 0.69
N HIS A 924 -11.62 -16.95 1.20
CA HIS A 924 -10.76 -17.86 0.44
C HIS A 924 -11.52 -18.54 -0.73
N GLY A 925 -12.71 -19.09 -0.48
CA GLY A 925 -13.49 -19.74 -1.53
C GLY A 925 -13.98 -18.77 -2.62
N THR A 926 -14.26 -17.51 -2.28
CA THR A 926 -14.57 -16.46 -3.28
C THR A 926 -13.34 -16.11 -4.13
N HIS A 927 -12.14 -16.08 -3.54
CA HIS A 927 -10.89 -15.85 -4.27
C HIS A 927 -10.60 -16.98 -5.27
N VAL A 928 -10.74 -18.22 -4.81
CA VAL A 928 -10.64 -19.43 -5.65
C VAL A 928 -11.66 -19.41 -6.80
N ALA A 929 -12.92 -19.05 -6.53
CA ALA A 929 -13.97 -18.97 -7.55
C ALA A 929 -13.67 -17.93 -8.64
N GLY A 930 -13.16 -16.75 -8.25
CA GLY A 930 -12.76 -15.69 -9.18
C GLY A 930 -11.65 -16.13 -10.14
N THR A 931 -10.64 -16.83 -9.61
CA THR A 931 -9.52 -17.36 -10.41
C THR A 931 -10.02 -18.33 -11.50
N ILE A 932 -11.04 -19.13 -11.18
CA ILE A 932 -11.64 -20.08 -12.13
C ILE A 932 -12.51 -19.35 -13.15
N ALA A 933 -13.46 -18.52 -12.71
CA ALA A 933 -14.54 -18.04 -13.58
C ALA A 933 -15.09 -16.65 -13.24
N ALA A 934 -14.27 -15.71 -12.77
CA ALA A 934 -14.65 -14.29 -12.84
C ALA A 934 -14.99 -13.89 -14.28
N VAL A 935 -16.03 -13.08 -14.43
CA VAL A 935 -16.63 -12.77 -15.73
C VAL A 935 -15.70 -11.87 -16.52
N LYS A 936 -15.41 -12.21 -17.78
CA LYS A 936 -14.68 -11.31 -18.67
C LYS A 936 -15.53 -10.07 -18.97
N ASN A 937 -15.20 -8.95 -18.34
CA ASN A 937 -15.86 -7.66 -18.51
C ASN A 937 -14.84 -6.50 -18.46
N ASN A 938 -15.28 -5.27 -18.16
CA ASN A 938 -14.43 -4.08 -18.17
C ASN A 938 -14.01 -3.60 -16.76
N PHE A 939 -14.27 -4.38 -15.72
CA PHE A 939 -13.89 -4.12 -14.33
C PHE A 939 -13.44 -5.44 -13.67
N GLY A 940 -12.79 -5.34 -12.50
CA GLY A 940 -12.39 -6.53 -11.76
C GLY A 940 -11.32 -7.37 -12.45
N VAL A 941 -11.51 -8.70 -12.44
CA VAL A 941 -10.54 -9.69 -12.94
C VAL A 941 -11.20 -10.64 -13.95
N THR A 942 -10.41 -11.39 -14.72
CA THR A 942 -10.93 -12.41 -15.65
C THR A 942 -10.49 -13.80 -15.22
N GLY A 943 -11.45 -14.69 -14.95
CA GLY A 943 -11.15 -16.08 -14.61
C GLY A 943 -10.64 -16.87 -15.83
N ILE A 944 -9.87 -17.94 -15.57
CA ILE A 944 -9.29 -18.77 -16.63
C ILE A 944 -10.37 -19.36 -17.57
N ALA A 945 -11.50 -19.77 -17.01
CA ALA A 945 -12.68 -20.26 -17.70
C ALA A 945 -13.87 -19.32 -17.45
N TYR A 946 -13.76 -18.06 -17.90
CA TYR A 946 -14.70 -16.97 -17.62
C TYR A 946 -16.17 -17.15 -18.08
N ASN A 947 -16.54 -18.27 -18.71
CA ASN A 947 -17.94 -18.66 -18.98
C ASN A 947 -18.37 -19.98 -18.32
N ALA A 948 -17.50 -20.60 -17.52
CA ALA A 948 -17.87 -21.75 -16.70
C ALA A 948 -18.84 -21.34 -15.59
N LYS A 949 -19.61 -22.31 -15.07
CA LYS A 949 -20.49 -22.11 -13.92
C LYS A 949 -19.83 -22.60 -12.64
N ILE A 950 -19.76 -21.75 -11.62
CA ILE A 950 -19.24 -22.09 -10.28
C ILE A 950 -20.37 -22.67 -9.44
N MET A 951 -20.18 -23.87 -8.89
CA MET A 951 -21.07 -24.47 -7.89
C MET A 951 -20.44 -24.30 -6.50
N PRO A 952 -20.93 -23.36 -5.69
CA PRO A 952 -20.49 -23.18 -4.30
C PRO A 952 -20.81 -24.39 -3.43
N VAL A 953 -19.81 -24.97 -2.78
CA VAL A 953 -20.01 -26.04 -1.79
C VAL A 953 -19.19 -25.73 -0.55
N LYS A 954 -19.86 -25.25 0.51
CA LYS A 954 -19.19 -24.80 1.73
C LYS A 954 -18.93 -25.98 2.66
N VAL A 955 -17.66 -26.32 2.84
CA VAL A 955 -17.17 -27.37 3.75
C VAL A 955 -16.19 -26.84 4.80
N LEU A 956 -15.72 -25.60 4.63
CA LEU A 956 -14.87 -24.88 5.58
C LEU A 956 -15.66 -23.79 6.29
N ASN A 957 -15.46 -23.63 7.59
CA ASN A 957 -16.07 -22.57 8.40
C ASN A 957 -15.34 -21.22 8.19
N SER A 958 -15.79 -20.17 8.88
CA SER A 958 -15.20 -18.82 8.79
C SER A 958 -13.72 -18.75 9.19
N GLY A 959 -13.21 -19.76 9.93
CA GLY A 959 -11.79 -19.91 10.27
C GLY A 959 -11.00 -20.77 9.28
N GLY A 960 -11.57 -21.16 8.13
CA GLY A 960 -10.92 -22.01 7.14
C GLY A 960 -10.82 -23.49 7.54
N GLN A 961 -11.59 -23.93 8.53
CA GLN A 961 -11.51 -25.31 9.06
C GLN A 961 -12.74 -26.13 8.64
N GLY A 962 -12.51 -27.40 8.26
CA GLY A 962 -13.57 -28.34 7.91
C GLY A 962 -13.27 -29.76 8.39
N THR A 963 -14.23 -30.66 8.20
CA THR A 963 -14.07 -32.08 8.52
C THR A 963 -13.97 -32.91 7.25
N SER A 964 -13.22 -34.02 7.30
CA SER A 964 -13.12 -34.95 6.17
C SER A 964 -14.48 -35.49 5.71
N SER A 965 -15.44 -35.65 6.63
CA SER A 965 -16.81 -36.08 6.28
C SER A 965 -17.56 -35.00 5.49
N ALA A 966 -17.45 -33.72 5.87
CA ALA A 966 -18.03 -32.61 5.13
C ALA A 966 -17.40 -32.49 3.73
N ILE A 967 -16.07 -32.61 3.63
CA ILE A 967 -15.34 -32.60 2.35
C ILE A 967 -15.81 -33.76 1.46
N ALA A 968 -15.84 -34.98 2.00
CA ALA A 968 -16.26 -36.16 1.26
C ALA A 968 -17.73 -36.11 0.81
N ASN A 969 -18.63 -35.55 1.62
CA ASN A 969 -20.03 -35.33 1.24
C ASN A 969 -20.16 -34.20 0.22
N GLY A 970 -19.39 -33.13 0.35
CA GLY A 970 -19.32 -32.05 -0.63
C GLY A 970 -18.88 -32.52 -2.01
N ILE A 971 -17.89 -33.42 -2.07
CA ILE A 971 -17.45 -34.03 -3.34
C ILE A 971 -18.59 -34.84 -3.97
N ARG A 972 -19.29 -35.68 -3.19
CA ARG A 972 -20.42 -36.47 -3.71
C ARG A 972 -21.56 -35.59 -4.18
N TYR A 973 -21.93 -34.59 -3.38
CA TYR A 973 -22.92 -33.58 -3.71
C TYR A 973 -22.61 -32.89 -5.04
N ALA A 974 -21.37 -32.41 -5.20
CA ALA A 974 -20.93 -31.74 -6.42
C ALA A 974 -21.09 -32.65 -7.66
N VAL A 975 -20.64 -33.91 -7.55
CA VAL A 975 -20.76 -34.90 -8.62
C VAL A 975 -22.21 -35.19 -8.97
N ASP A 976 -23.05 -35.43 -7.97
CA ASP A 976 -24.46 -35.79 -8.14
C ASP A 976 -25.29 -34.62 -8.71
N ASN A 977 -24.87 -33.38 -8.45
CA ASN A 977 -25.42 -32.16 -9.05
C ASN A 977 -24.75 -31.75 -10.37
N GLY A 978 -23.89 -32.60 -10.93
CA GLY A 978 -23.40 -32.47 -12.30
C GLY A 978 -22.12 -31.65 -12.48
N ALA A 979 -21.36 -31.40 -11.41
CA ALA A 979 -20.04 -30.81 -11.52
C ALA A 979 -19.13 -31.65 -12.44
N ASN A 980 -18.48 -30.99 -13.39
CA ASN A 980 -17.53 -31.63 -14.29
C ASN A 980 -16.10 -31.55 -13.76
N VAL A 981 -15.79 -30.47 -13.06
CA VAL A 981 -14.51 -30.23 -12.40
C VAL A 981 -14.79 -29.90 -10.93
N ILE A 982 -13.94 -30.37 -10.03
CA ILE A 982 -14.02 -30.10 -8.61
C ILE A 982 -12.68 -29.53 -8.17
N ASN A 983 -12.69 -28.30 -7.65
CA ASN A 983 -11.52 -27.68 -7.06
C ASN A 983 -11.52 -27.89 -5.54
N LEU A 984 -10.40 -28.39 -5.01
CA LEU A 984 -10.13 -28.59 -3.59
C LEU A 984 -8.88 -27.79 -3.21
N SER A 985 -9.08 -26.56 -2.74
CA SER A 985 -8.01 -25.70 -2.19
C SER A 985 -7.89 -25.92 -0.68
N LEU A 986 -7.74 -27.18 -0.27
CA LEU A 986 -7.68 -27.63 1.11
C LEU A 986 -6.79 -28.87 1.24
N GLY A 987 -6.32 -29.18 2.45
CA GLY A 987 -5.57 -30.41 2.67
C GLY A 987 -5.27 -30.74 4.13
N SER A 988 -4.77 -31.95 4.34
CA SER A 988 -4.30 -32.46 5.61
C SER A 988 -3.11 -33.42 5.42
N SER A 989 -2.26 -33.55 6.43
CA SER A 989 -1.07 -34.40 6.35
C SER A 989 -1.39 -35.91 6.36
N SER A 990 -2.64 -36.30 6.66
CA SER A 990 -3.03 -37.70 6.89
C SER A 990 -4.08 -38.18 5.88
N PRO A 991 -3.98 -39.42 5.38
CA PRO A 991 -4.99 -39.96 4.47
C PRO A 991 -6.34 -40.17 5.18
N ASN A 992 -7.43 -39.97 4.45
CA ASN A 992 -8.79 -40.24 4.91
C ASN A 992 -9.55 -41.15 3.93
N SER A 993 -10.17 -42.22 4.44
CA SER A 993 -10.89 -43.19 3.61
C SER A 993 -12.15 -42.63 2.95
N ASP A 994 -12.83 -41.70 3.61
CA ASP A 994 -14.10 -41.14 3.13
C ASP A 994 -13.83 -40.15 2.00
N GLU A 995 -12.81 -39.31 2.14
CA GLU A 995 -12.33 -38.43 1.06
C GLU A 995 -11.84 -39.24 -0.14
N LYS A 996 -10.99 -40.26 0.10
CA LYS A 996 -10.51 -41.14 -0.97
C LYS A 996 -11.66 -41.79 -1.74
N SER A 997 -12.65 -42.33 -1.04
CA SER A 997 -13.80 -42.97 -1.68
C SER A 997 -14.71 -41.97 -2.40
N ALA A 998 -14.79 -40.71 -1.95
CA ALA A 998 -15.50 -39.65 -2.66
C ALA A 998 -14.79 -39.24 -3.95
N ILE A 999 -13.45 -39.16 -3.95
CA ILE A 999 -12.65 -38.86 -5.13
C ILE A 999 -12.73 -40.00 -6.15
N GLN A 1000 -12.69 -41.25 -5.69
CA GLN A 1000 -12.96 -42.42 -6.53
C GLN A 1000 -14.35 -42.36 -7.17
N TYR A 1001 -15.35 -41.96 -6.39
CA TYR A 1001 -16.72 -41.77 -6.89
C TYR A 1001 -16.76 -40.70 -7.98
N ALA A 1002 -16.15 -39.53 -7.75
CA ALA A 1002 -16.05 -38.45 -8.74
C ALA A 1002 -15.42 -38.93 -10.04
N ALA A 1003 -14.26 -39.60 -9.98
CA ALA A 1003 -13.59 -40.13 -11.16
C ALA A 1003 -14.45 -41.18 -11.90
N SER A 1004 -15.17 -42.04 -11.17
CA SER A 1004 -16.07 -43.05 -11.76
C SER A 1004 -17.27 -42.45 -12.49
N LYS A 1005 -17.67 -41.22 -12.11
CA LYS A 1005 -18.74 -40.44 -12.73
C LYS A 1005 -18.25 -39.45 -13.78
N GLY A 1006 -16.93 -39.41 -14.02
CA GLY A 1006 -16.30 -38.55 -15.02
C GLY A 1006 -16.03 -37.12 -14.55
N ALA A 1007 -16.20 -36.82 -13.27
CA ALA A 1007 -15.80 -35.53 -12.70
C ALA A 1007 -14.29 -35.56 -12.38
N ILE A 1008 -13.59 -34.49 -12.75
CA ILE A 1008 -12.14 -34.38 -12.52
C ILE A 1008 -11.88 -33.57 -11.25
N VAL A 1009 -11.16 -34.18 -10.30
CA VAL A 1009 -10.77 -33.52 -9.04
C VAL A 1009 -9.41 -32.87 -9.20
N VAL A 1010 -9.29 -31.62 -8.77
CA VAL A 1010 -8.05 -30.82 -8.77
C VAL A 1010 -7.78 -30.37 -7.35
N SER A 1011 -6.63 -30.73 -6.80
CA SER A 1011 -6.30 -30.53 -5.40
C SER A 1011 -4.99 -29.76 -5.24
N ALA A 1012 -4.99 -28.76 -4.36
CA ALA A 1012 -3.79 -28.03 -3.96
C ALA A 1012 -2.78 -28.96 -3.26
N ALA A 1013 -1.49 -28.86 -3.59
CA ALA A 1013 -0.46 -29.76 -3.06
C ALA A 1013 -0.16 -29.55 -1.56
N GLY A 1014 -0.47 -28.37 -1.02
CA GLY A 1014 -0.14 -27.93 0.34
C GLY A 1014 1.04 -26.96 0.37
N ASN A 1015 1.17 -26.24 1.48
CA ASN A 1015 2.05 -25.06 1.62
C ASN A 1015 3.14 -25.26 2.69
N GLU A 1016 3.60 -26.49 2.90
CA GLU A 1016 4.56 -26.91 3.93
C GLU A 1016 5.95 -27.25 3.37
N GLY A 1017 6.27 -26.84 2.14
CA GLY A 1017 7.55 -27.13 1.46
C GLY A 1017 8.76 -26.63 2.26
N GLU A 1018 8.71 -25.39 2.73
CA GLU A 1018 9.74 -24.81 3.61
C GLU A 1018 9.81 -25.50 4.98
N ASN A 1019 8.70 -26.10 5.42
CA ASN A 1019 8.62 -26.87 6.66
C ASN A 1019 9.06 -28.34 6.46
N GLY A 1020 9.69 -28.65 5.33
CA GLY A 1020 10.29 -29.95 5.04
C GLY A 1020 9.32 -31.01 4.50
N ALA A 1021 8.15 -30.62 3.99
CA ALA A 1021 7.30 -31.55 3.27
C ALA A 1021 8.01 -32.09 2.02
N VAL A 1022 7.97 -33.42 1.83
CA VAL A 1022 8.66 -34.11 0.73
C VAL A 1022 7.71 -34.74 -0.29
N SER A 1023 6.40 -34.54 -0.11
CA SER A 1023 5.33 -34.99 -1.00
C SER A 1023 4.07 -34.12 -0.78
N PRO A 1024 3.09 -34.13 -1.68
CA PRO A 1024 1.84 -33.42 -1.48
C PRO A 1024 1.07 -33.98 -0.29
N TYR A 1025 0.24 -33.14 0.32
CA TYR A 1025 -0.70 -33.55 1.37
C TYR A 1025 -1.96 -34.17 0.75
N TYR A 1026 -2.82 -34.75 1.59
CA TYR A 1026 -4.10 -35.32 1.14
C TYR A 1026 -5.15 -34.20 1.08
N PRO A 1027 -6.01 -34.14 0.06
CA PRO A 1027 -6.28 -35.20 -0.93
C PRO A 1027 -5.37 -35.21 -2.17
N ALA A 1028 -4.49 -34.23 -2.38
CA ALA A 1028 -3.66 -34.14 -3.59
C ALA A 1028 -2.80 -35.38 -3.85
N GLN A 1029 -2.33 -36.05 -2.79
CA GLN A 1029 -1.56 -37.29 -2.93
C GLN A 1029 -2.35 -38.45 -3.57
N TYR A 1030 -3.69 -38.38 -3.64
CA TYR A 1030 -4.51 -39.38 -4.37
C TYR A 1030 -4.41 -39.27 -5.90
N ALA A 1031 -3.76 -38.23 -6.43
CA ALA A 1031 -3.48 -38.05 -7.86
C ALA A 1031 -2.55 -39.12 -8.46
N THR A 1032 -2.08 -40.09 -7.67
CA THR A 1032 -1.49 -41.33 -8.18
C THR A 1032 -2.50 -42.08 -9.07
N ASP A 1033 -3.76 -42.10 -8.64
CA ASP A 1033 -4.80 -42.91 -9.25
C ASP A 1033 -5.97 -42.06 -9.77
N TRP A 1034 -6.33 -40.96 -9.07
CA TRP A 1034 -7.51 -40.14 -9.37
C TRP A 1034 -7.24 -38.64 -9.13
N GLY A 1035 -7.65 -37.80 -10.07
CA GLY A 1035 -7.49 -36.35 -9.98
C GLY A 1035 -6.06 -35.85 -10.23
N LEU A 1036 -5.86 -34.55 -10.02
CA LEU A 1036 -4.58 -33.87 -10.20
C LEU A 1036 -4.14 -33.17 -8.91
N ALA A 1037 -2.83 -33.20 -8.66
CA ALA A 1037 -2.17 -32.42 -7.64
C ALA A 1037 -1.54 -31.17 -8.28
N VAL A 1038 -1.63 -30.03 -7.58
CA VAL A 1038 -1.15 -28.76 -8.14
C VAL A 1038 -0.18 -28.06 -7.19
N GLY A 1039 1.06 -27.89 -7.65
CA GLY A 1039 2.08 -27.06 -7.02
C GLY A 1039 1.99 -25.60 -7.46
N ALA A 1040 2.50 -24.70 -6.63
CA ALA A 1040 2.54 -23.27 -6.92
C ALA A 1040 3.90 -22.88 -7.52
N VAL A 1041 3.87 -21.98 -8.51
CA VAL A 1041 5.07 -21.30 -9.03
C VAL A 1041 4.95 -19.77 -8.90
N TYR A 1042 6.10 -19.10 -8.87
CA TYR A 1042 6.24 -17.65 -9.02
C TYR A 1042 6.02 -17.19 -10.47
N TYR A 1043 6.06 -15.88 -10.71
CA TYR A 1043 5.95 -15.30 -12.06
C TYR A 1043 7.04 -15.82 -13.02
N ASN A 1044 8.23 -16.13 -12.50
CA ASN A 1044 9.35 -16.67 -13.27
C ASN A 1044 9.27 -18.19 -13.49
N HIS A 1045 8.12 -18.81 -13.19
CA HIS A 1045 7.83 -20.24 -13.32
C HIS A 1045 8.67 -21.16 -12.42
N VAL A 1046 9.40 -20.60 -11.46
CA VAL A 1046 10.11 -21.37 -10.42
C VAL A 1046 9.09 -21.81 -9.35
N LEU A 1047 9.20 -23.06 -8.90
CA LEU A 1047 8.36 -23.59 -7.83
C LEU A 1047 8.48 -22.71 -6.57
N THR A 1048 7.37 -22.33 -5.96
CA THR A 1048 7.41 -21.53 -4.73
C THR A 1048 8.01 -22.35 -3.60
N SER A 1049 8.73 -21.67 -2.71
CA SER A 1049 9.40 -22.31 -1.58
C SER A 1049 8.43 -23.05 -0.65
N PHE A 1050 7.25 -22.49 -0.43
CA PHE A 1050 6.19 -23.11 0.38
C PHE A 1050 5.50 -24.28 -0.32
N SER A 1051 5.54 -24.40 -1.65
CA SER A 1051 4.78 -25.44 -2.36
C SER A 1051 5.30 -26.83 -2.01
N ASN A 1052 4.41 -27.71 -1.53
CA ASN A 1052 4.77 -29.11 -1.29
C ASN A 1052 5.19 -29.77 -2.62
N PRO A 1053 6.39 -30.38 -2.70
CA PRO A 1053 6.87 -31.02 -3.92
C PRO A 1053 6.08 -32.30 -4.20
N PRO A 1054 6.09 -32.83 -5.44
CA PRO A 1054 5.40 -34.06 -5.80
C PRO A 1054 6.01 -35.31 -5.15
N GLY A 1055 7.28 -35.23 -4.73
CA GLY A 1055 8.02 -36.36 -4.17
C GLY A 1055 8.46 -37.37 -5.23
N LYS A 1056 8.99 -38.52 -4.77
CA LYS A 1056 9.66 -39.50 -5.65
C LYS A 1056 8.70 -40.41 -6.42
N THR A 1057 7.45 -40.54 -5.96
CA THR A 1057 6.46 -41.44 -6.58
C THR A 1057 5.71 -40.66 -7.66
N PRO A 1058 5.74 -41.12 -8.93
CA PRO A 1058 4.97 -40.48 -9.99
C PRO A 1058 3.48 -40.41 -9.66
N LEU A 1059 2.92 -39.21 -9.76
CA LEU A 1059 1.51 -38.89 -9.64
C LEU A 1059 1.18 -37.77 -10.64
N ALA A 1060 -0.09 -37.59 -10.98
CA ALA A 1060 -0.52 -36.51 -11.88
C ALA A 1060 -0.36 -35.13 -11.20
N TYR A 1061 0.87 -34.66 -11.14
CA TYR A 1061 1.26 -33.39 -10.53
C TYR A 1061 1.74 -32.42 -11.61
N VAL A 1062 1.13 -31.25 -11.65
CA VAL A 1062 1.57 -30.11 -12.47
C VAL A 1062 1.75 -28.90 -11.57
N THR A 1063 2.42 -27.88 -12.08
CA THR A 1063 2.50 -26.58 -11.41
C THR A 1063 1.63 -25.54 -12.13
N ALA A 1064 1.21 -24.53 -11.39
CA ALA A 1064 0.48 -23.37 -11.91
C ALA A 1064 0.82 -22.12 -11.08
N PRO A 1065 0.56 -20.91 -11.61
CA PRO A 1065 0.77 -19.66 -10.89
C PRO A 1065 0.10 -19.66 -9.52
N GLY A 1066 0.89 -19.42 -8.47
CA GLY A 1066 0.39 -19.36 -7.09
C GLY A 1066 1.00 -18.26 -6.24
N ALA A 1067 2.00 -17.52 -6.74
CA ALA A 1067 2.56 -16.32 -6.13
C ALA A 1067 3.27 -15.47 -7.21
N TYR A 1068 3.61 -14.21 -6.92
CA TYR A 1068 4.31 -13.34 -7.87
C TYR A 1068 5.85 -13.37 -7.67
N PHE A 1069 6.37 -13.16 -6.45
CA PHE A 1069 7.81 -13.15 -6.13
C PHE A 1069 8.18 -13.95 -4.87
N GLU A 1070 9.47 -14.31 -4.75
CA GLU A 1070 10.06 -14.95 -3.55
C GLU A 1070 10.50 -13.89 -2.52
N GLY A 1071 9.95 -13.95 -1.30
CA GLY A 1071 10.37 -13.15 -0.15
C GLY A 1071 9.28 -12.30 0.51
N ASP A 1072 9.36 -12.17 1.83
CA ASP A 1072 8.58 -11.24 2.66
C ASP A 1072 9.15 -9.83 2.45
N LEU A 1073 8.60 -9.10 1.48
CA LEU A 1073 9.09 -7.77 1.11
C LEU A 1073 7.94 -6.76 1.18
N ASP A 1074 8.11 -5.84 2.13
CA ASP A 1074 7.37 -4.60 2.42
C ASP A 1074 7.44 -3.58 1.24
N LEU A 1075 7.29 -4.06 0.00
CA LEU A 1075 7.36 -3.27 -1.22
C LEU A 1075 5.95 -2.84 -1.61
N VAL A 1076 5.58 -1.65 -1.16
CA VAL A 1076 4.40 -0.92 -1.60
C VAL A 1076 4.73 -0.25 -2.94
N ALA A 1077 3.87 -0.42 -3.95
CA ALA A 1077 3.93 0.42 -5.15
C ALA A 1077 3.69 1.90 -4.78
N GLU A 1078 4.17 2.83 -5.62
CA GLU A 1078 4.05 4.29 -5.38
C GLU A 1078 2.60 4.79 -5.22
N ASP A 1079 1.61 3.96 -5.55
CA ASP A 1079 0.17 4.23 -5.44
C ASP A 1079 -0.51 3.59 -4.20
N GLY A 1080 0.24 2.88 -3.34
CA GLY A 1080 -0.27 2.30 -2.11
C GLY A 1080 -0.91 0.90 -2.24
N HIS A 1081 -0.83 0.24 -3.40
CA HIS A 1081 -1.28 -1.15 -3.56
C HIS A 1081 -0.16 -2.16 -3.20
N GLN A 1082 -0.48 -3.13 -2.33
CA GLN A 1082 0.38 -4.30 -2.09
C GLN A 1082 0.29 -5.25 -3.29
N LEU A 1083 1.39 -5.51 -3.97
CA LEU A 1083 1.48 -6.43 -5.12
C LEU A 1083 2.18 -7.74 -4.71
N ILE A 1084 1.52 -8.58 -3.92
CA ILE A 1084 2.06 -9.88 -3.55
C ILE A 1084 0.96 -10.95 -3.68
N GLY A 1085 0.94 -11.68 -4.80
CA GLY A 1085 0.06 -12.85 -4.99
C GLY A 1085 -0.72 -12.89 -6.31
N ILE A 1086 -1.76 -13.72 -6.34
CA ILE A 1086 -2.74 -13.85 -7.42
C ILE A 1086 -3.91 -12.90 -7.14
N HIS A 1087 -4.22 -12.00 -8.08
CA HIS A 1087 -5.34 -11.07 -7.96
C HIS A 1087 -6.67 -11.78 -8.26
N SER A 1088 -7.63 -11.73 -7.34
CA SER A 1088 -8.96 -12.31 -7.53
C SER A 1088 -10.05 -11.60 -6.70
N THR A 1089 -11.29 -12.11 -6.79
CA THR A 1089 -12.49 -11.61 -6.10
C THR A 1089 -12.51 -11.94 -4.61
N LEU A 1090 -13.03 -11.04 -3.77
CA LEU A 1090 -13.25 -11.21 -2.33
C LEU A 1090 -14.68 -10.82 -1.95
N PRO A 1091 -15.25 -11.35 -0.85
CA PRO A 1091 -16.63 -11.05 -0.45
C PRO A 1091 -16.94 -9.56 -0.32
N GLY A 1092 -18.16 -9.19 -0.68
CA GLY A 1092 -18.64 -7.81 -0.58
C GLY A 1092 -18.18 -6.92 -1.74
N ASN A 1093 -18.12 -7.46 -2.97
CA ASN A 1093 -17.64 -6.77 -4.18
C ASN A 1093 -16.22 -6.21 -4.06
N LYS A 1094 -15.33 -6.95 -3.41
CA LYS A 1094 -13.93 -6.56 -3.22
C LYS A 1094 -13.01 -7.41 -4.09
N TYR A 1095 -11.76 -6.97 -4.20
CA TYR A 1095 -10.70 -7.69 -4.88
C TYR A 1095 -9.45 -7.66 -4.02
N GLY A 1096 -8.59 -8.66 -4.15
CA GLY A 1096 -7.36 -8.75 -3.38
C GLY A 1096 -6.39 -9.80 -3.91
N PHE A 1097 -5.19 -9.77 -3.35
CA PHE A 1097 -4.12 -10.70 -3.68
C PHE A 1097 -4.00 -11.75 -2.58
N GLU A 1098 -3.89 -13.03 -2.97
CA GLU A 1098 -3.56 -14.15 -2.09
C GLU A 1098 -2.49 -15.03 -2.74
N ASP A 1099 -1.68 -15.71 -1.95
CA ASP A 1099 -0.66 -16.64 -2.40
C ASP A 1099 -0.84 -18.04 -1.80
N GLY A 1100 -0.44 -19.06 -2.55
CA GLY A 1100 -0.55 -20.44 -2.10
C GLY A 1100 -0.81 -21.44 -3.23
N THR A 1101 -0.65 -22.72 -2.91
CA THR A 1101 -1.15 -23.81 -3.78
C THR A 1101 -2.67 -23.76 -3.93
N SER A 1102 -3.38 -23.13 -2.99
CA SER A 1102 -4.80 -22.78 -3.07
C SER A 1102 -5.15 -21.87 -4.24
N MET A 1103 -4.22 -21.04 -4.70
CA MET A 1103 -4.39 -20.16 -5.86
C MET A 1103 -3.89 -20.83 -7.14
N ALA A 1104 -2.97 -21.79 -7.05
CA ALA A 1104 -2.50 -22.57 -8.19
C ALA A 1104 -3.54 -23.59 -8.67
N ALA A 1105 -4.18 -24.33 -7.76
CA ALA A 1105 -5.22 -25.32 -8.08
C ALA A 1105 -6.37 -24.77 -8.96
N PRO A 1106 -6.97 -23.59 -8.67
CA PRO A 1106 -8.06 -23.06 -9.49
C PRO A 1106 -7.64 -22.68 -10.91
N HIS A 1107 -6.38 -22.31 -11.15
CA HIS A 1107 -5.88 -22.14 -12.53
C HIS A 1107 -5.98 -23.44 -13.32
N VAL A 1108 -5.54 -24.57 -12.73
CA VAL A 1108 -5.63 -25.90 -13.36
C VAL A 1108 -7.08 -26.33 -13.54
N ALA A 1109 -7.95 -26.09 -12.55
CA ALA A 1109 -9.38 -26.35 -12.68
C ALA A 1109 -10.02 -25.57 -13.83
N GLY A 1110 -9.64 -24.29 -14.00
CA GLY A 1110 -10.02 -23.46 -15.13
C GLY A 1110 -9.54 -24.03 -16.47
N VAL A 1111 -8.26 -24.46 -16.58
CA VAL A 1111 -7.75 -25.09 -17.80
C VAL A 1111 -8.53 -26.37 -18.15
N ILE A 1112 -8.86 -27.19 -17.16
CA ILE A 1112 -9.66 -28.41 -17.38
C ILE A 1112 -11.08 -28.04 -17.83
N ALA A 1113 -11.67 -26.96 -17.30
CA ALA A 1113 -12.95 -26.47 -17.78
C ALA A 1113 -12.88 -25.96 -19.23
N LEU A 1114 -11.80 -25.27 -19.62
CA LEU A 1114 -11.54 -24.92 -21.02
C LEU A 1114 -11.45 -26.18 -21.90
N MET A 1115 -10.71 -27.21 -21.44
CA MET A 1115 -10.57 -28.49 -22.15
C MET A 1115 -11.93 -29.18 -22.34
N LEU A 1116 -12.77 -29.23 -21.31
CA LEU A 1116 -14.09 -29.87 -21.37
C LEU A 1116 -15.09 -29.07 -22.20
N SER A 1117 -14.96 -27.74 -22.25
CA SER A 1117 -15.75 -26.89 -23.15
C SER A 1117 -15.38 -27.16 -24.63
N ALA A 1118 -14.11 -27.46 -24.91
CA ALA A 1118 -13.64 -27.81 -26.24
C ALA A 1118 -13.98 -29.26 -26.62
N LYS A 1119 -13.87 -30.19 -25.67
CA LYS A 1119 -14.15 -31.62 -25.87
C LYS A 1119 -14.85 -32.22 -24.65
N LYS A 1120 -16.16 -32.39 -24.78
CA LYS A 1120 -17.01 -33.03 -23.77
C LYS A 1120 -16.69 -34.51 -23.61
N GLY A 1121 -16.89 -35.03 -22.40
CA GLY A 1121 -16.84 -36.47 -22.09
C GLY A 1121 -15.43 -37.06 -21.94
N LEU A 1122 -14.40 -36.22 -21.73
CA LEU A 1122 -13.08 -36.72 -21.34
C LEU A 1122 -13.16 -37.38 -19.95
N THR A 1123 -12.54 -38.55 -19.80
CA THR A 1123 -12.44 -39.22 -18.50
C THR A 1123 -11.32 -38.62 -17.66
N ASP A 1124 -11.38 -38.81 -16.34
CA ASP A 1124 -10.28 -38.44 -15.42
C ASP A 1124 -8.91 -38.90 -15.94
N ALA A 1125 -8.78 -40.17 -16.33
CA ALA A 1125 -7.52 -40.72 -16.84
C ALA A 1125 -7.05 -40.04 -18.13
N GLN A 1126 -7.96 -39.68 -19.04
CA GLN A 1126 -7.60 -38.95 -20.27
C GLN A 1126 -7.15 -37.53 -19.96
N VAL A 1127 -7.82 -36.84 -19.03
CA VAL A 1127 -7.42 -35.49 -18.61
C VAL A 1127 -6.05 -35.53 -17.94
N ARG A 1128 -5.83 -36.44 -16.98
CA ARG A 1128 -4.51 -36.64 -16.35
C ARG A 1128 -3.43 -36.90 -17.39
N GLN A 1129 -3.69 -37.77 -18.36
CA GLN A 1129 -2.73 -38.05 -19.44
C GLN A 1129 -2.46 -36.83 -20.30
N ILE A 1130 -3.48 -36.09 -20.73
CA ILE A 1130 -3.31 -34.91 -21.57
C ILE A 1130 -2.50 -33.86 -20.81
N VAL A 1131 -2.98 -33.47 -19.63
CA VAL A 1131 -2.35 -32.43 -18.80
C VAL A 1131 -0.89 -32.76 -18.50
N THR A 1132 -0.58 -33.99 -18.07
CA THR A 1132 0.80 -34.39 -17.75
C THR A 1132 1.71 -34.54 -18.98
N THR A 1133 1.16 -34.78 -20.18
CA THR A 1133 1.97 -34.86 -21.41
C THR A 1133 2.15 -33.53 -22.12
N THR A 1134 1.34 -32.53 -21.77
CA THR A 1134 1.40 -31.17 -22.34
C THR A 1134 1.99 -30.15 -21.38
N ALA A 1135 2.04 -30.45 -20.08
CA ALA A 1135 2.81 -29.68 -19.13
C ALA A 1135 4.31 -29.83 -19.42
N ALA A 1136 5.07 -28.80 -19.07
CA ALA A 1136 6.50 -28.77 -19.30
C ALA A 1136 7.25 -28.31 -18.06
N ASN A 1137 8.27 -29.07 -17.69
CA ASN A 1137 9.26 -28.64 -16.71
C ASN A 1137 10.08 -27.50 -17.32
N SER A 1138 9.65 -26.25 -17.13
CA SER A 1138 10.54 -25.11 -17.23
C SER A 1138 11.45 -25.14 -16.01
N LEU A 1139 12.71 -25.51 -16.19
CA LEU A 1139 13.74 -25.11 -15.24
C LEU A 1139 14.32 -23.80 -15.76
N ALA A 1140 14.42 -22.85 -14.84
CA ALA A 1140 15.13 -21.58 -15.00
C ALA A 1140 16.55 -21.77 -15.54
#